data_AF-A0A930K4U1-F1
#
_entry.id   AF-A0A930K4U1-F1
#
_cell.length_a   1.000
_cell.length_b   1.000
_cell.length_c   1.000
_cell.angle_alpha   90.00
_cell.angle_beta   90.00
_cell.angle_gamma   90.00
#
_symmetry.space_group_name_H-M   'P 1'
#
loop_
_entity.id
_entity.type
_entity.pdbx_description
1 polymer ?
#
loop_
_entity_poly.entity_id
_entity_poly.type
_entity_poly.pdbx_seq_one_letter_code
_entity_poly.pdbx_strand_id
1 'polypeptide(L)'
;MKQFRLVDNIVGWVAFLVAAFVYCSTIEPTASFWDCPEFITTGYKLEIGHPPGAPFFMLTANLFSHFASDPTQVAKMVNTMSALLSATCIMFLFWTITHLSRRLIVRDGDSPSLAKTIAIEGAGLVGALIYTFSDTFWFSAVESEVYAYSSAFTALAFWLILKWEDVADKPHSDRWLVLIFYMTGLSIGVHLLSLLCIPAIVLIYYYKKVPDANLKGSLFALLISVILVAAVLYGVVPGIITVGGWFELFFTNTLGMPFNTGTIIYIVLLVSAFAWGIYETYQDKSQARQNIAFLLAFALIGIPFYGYGWSAFIIGIIVLAVVYFLLRWRRPVNKDGKRQSVMLVTARLKNTALLCMLMLIIGYSSYAVIVIRSTANPPMDQNSPEDIFTLGSYLSRNQYGDYPLLYGQAYTSQPAVSEDGMHYKFKEGAPIYERKEKASKNEKDSYFLVRNKATQVFQQNMFFPRMYDDGHAAQYEQWMGGVTGHTVDGVKMPTQWENLRFFFSYQCNFMYWRYFMWNFAGRQNDLQGNGEPEHGNWITGISFIDNALYGDQSKLPDELKANKGHNVFYCLPLLLGLLGLFWQAWRGKRGIQQFWVVFFLFFMTGLAIVIYLNQTPSQPRERDYAYAGSFYAYAIWCGLGVLALYDWARKLKIAPVLSASVISLVCLLVPIQMASQTWDDHDRSGRYTCRDFGQNYLMSLQDKGAPIIFTNGDNDTFPLWYNQEVEGVRTDTRVCNLSYLQTDWYIDQMRRPAYNSPSVPISWPRLDYVSGTNEIIPIQPEYKQQVLDFYKQNPAAAKAQFGEEPFELKNILKYWVRSK
;
A
#
# COMPACT_ATOMS: atom_id res chain seq x y z
N MET A 1 9.90 28.10 27.10
CA MET A 1 9.67 27.38 25.83
C MET A 1 10.96 26.98 25.11
N LYS A 2 12.00 27.85 25.04
CA LYS A 2 13.27 27.51 24.37
C LYS A 2 13.97 26.27 24.96
N GLN A 3 14.07 26.18 26.29
CA GLN A 3 14.69 25.03 26.98
C GLN A 3 13.93 23.71 26.72
N PHE A 4 12.60 23.69 26.88
CA PHE A 4 11.79 22.51 26.57
C PHE A 4 12.00 22.01 25.14
N ARG A 5 11.96 22.91 24.14
CA ARG A 5 12.19 22.54 22.74
C ARG A 5 13.57 21.94 22.49
N LEU A 6 14.59 22.43 23.19
CA LEU A 6 15.94 21.87 23.07
C LEU A 6 15.97 20.44 23.62
N VAL A 7 15.38 20.21 24.80
CA VAL A 7 15.30 18.87 25.41
C VAL A 7 14.49 17.92 24.53
N ASP A 8 13.28 18.29 24.14
CA ASP A 8 12.37 17.51 23.27
C ASP A 8 13.04 17.13 21.94
N ASN A 9 13.79 18.05 21.32
CA ASN A 9 14.55 17.74 20.12
C ASN A 9 15.69 16.74 20.40
N ILE A 10 16.45 16.91 21.47
CA ILE A 10 17.57 16.01 21.83
C ILE A 10 17.04 14.61 22.14
N VAL A 11 16.00 14.48 22.95
CA VAL A 11 15.45 13.18 23.33
C VAL A 11 14.82 12.47 22.12
N GLY A 12 14.21 13.21 21.19
CA GLY A 12 13.78 12.63 19.91
C GLY A 12 14.93 12.03 19.10
N TRP A 13 16.07 12.72 19.01
CA TRP A 13 17.28 12.17 18.40
C TRP A 13 17.88 11.00 19.18
N VAL A 14 17.75 10.98 20.51
CA VAL A 14 18.14 9.81 21.32
C VAL A 14 17.24 8.61 20.98
N ALA A 15 15.92 8.81 20.89
CA ALA A 15 14.99 7.76 20.47
C ALA A 15 15.33 7.23 19.06
N PHE A 16 15.68 8.13 18.13
CA PHE A 16 16.21 7.76 16.81
C PHE A 16 17.46 6.88 16.94
N LEU A 17 18.46 7.30 17.72
CA LEU A 17 19.74 6.59 17.83
C LEU A 17 19.57 5.20 18.47
N VAL A 18 18.69 5.07 19.47
CA VAL A 18 18.35 3.77 20.07
C VAL A 18 17.71 2.86 19.03
N ALA A 19 16.67 3.31 18.34
CA ALA A 19 16.00 2.51 17.30
C ALA A 19 16.95 2.17 16.14
N ALA A 20 17.75 3.14 15.69
CA ALA A 20 18.74 2.93 14.63
C ALA A 20 19.79 1.88 15.03
N PHE A 21 20.29 1.93 16.27
CA PHE A 21 21.20 0.91 16.78
C PHE A 21 20.55 -0.47 16.78
N VAL A 22 19.35 -0.58 17.38
CA VAL A 22 18.58 -1.84 17.44
C VAL A 22 18.44 -2.43 16.04
N TYR A 23 17.80 -1.70 15.12
CA TYR A 23 17.50 -2.20 13.78
C TYR A 23 18.76 -2.46 12.95
N CYS A 24 19.74 -1.54 12.94
CA CYS A 24 20.97 -1.73 12.17
C CYS A 24 21.83 -2.89 12.72
N SER A 25 21.76 -3.19 14.02
CA SER A 25 22.49 -4.31 14.62
C SER A 25 21.84 -5.67 14.31
N THR A 26 20.55 -5.68 13.97
CA THR A 26 19.76 -6.89 13.71
C THR A 26 19.34 -7.08 12.26
N ILE A 27 19.78 -6.23 11.32
CA ILE A 27 19.46 -6.39 9.89
C ILE A 27 19.94 -7.73 9.33
N GLU A 28 19.21 -8.23 8.34
CA GLU A 28 19.70 -9.34 7.54
C GLU A 28 20.92 -8.87 6.71
N PRO A 29 22.03 -9.63 6.68
CA PRO A 29 23.24 -9.23 5.95
C PRO A 29 23.05 -9.34 4.42
N THR A 30 22.08 -10.11 3.97
CA THR A 30 21.75 -10.35 2.54
C THR A 30 20.27 -10.06 2.27
N ALA A 31 19.76 -10.44 1.10
CA ALA A 31 18.32 -10.41 0.83
C ALA A 31 17.57 -11.40 1.74
N SER A 32 16.36 -11.01 2.17
CA SER A 32 15.35 -11.90 2.79
C SER A 32 14.48 -12.55 1.71
N PHE A 33 13.66 -13.55 2.05
CA PHE A 33 12.65 -14.10 1.12
C PHE A 33 11.54 -13.07 0.78
N TRP A 34 10.59 -13.46 -0.08
CA TRP A 34 9.51 -12.61 -0.62
C TRP A 34 10.02 -11.52 -1.54
N ASP A 35 9.51 -10.30 -1.40
CA ASP A 35 9.73 -9.19 -2.34
C ASP A 35 11.09 -8.50 -2.11
N CYS A 36 11.76 -8.78 -0.98
CA CYS A 36 13.05 -8.18 -0.63
C CYS A 36 14.13 -8.32 -1.73
N PRO A 37 14.38 -9.50 -2.34
CA PRO A 37 15.41 -9.64 -3.37
C PRO A 37 15.06 -8.82 -4.62
N GLU A 38 13.78 -8.71 -4.96
CA GLU A 38 13.29 -7.89 -6.07
C GLU A 38 13.48 -6.39 -5.75
N PHE A 39 13.11 -5.93 -4.56
CA PHE A 39 13.31 -4.53 -4.14
C PHE A 39 14.79 -4.13 -4.12
N ILE A 40 15.69 -5.02 -3.68
CA ILE A 40 17.13 -4.77 -3.72
C ILE A 40 17.62 -4.71 -5.17
N THR A 41 17.16 -5.63 -6.02
CA THR A 41 17.52 -5.69 -7.44
C THR A 41 17.08 -4.44 -8.20
N THR A 42 15.81 -4.06 -8.06
CA THR A 42 15.26 -2.83 -8.63
C THR A 42 16.01 -1.61 -8.11
N GLY A 43 16.27 -1.51 -6.81
CA GLY A 43 17.05 -0.43 -6.22
C GLY A 43 18.46 -0.30 -6.79
N TYR A 44 19.19 -1.41 -6.87
CA TYR A 44 20.59 -1.40 -7.31
C TYR A 44 20.76 -1.01 -8.78
N LYS A 45 19.95 -1.61 -9.68
CA LYS A 45 20.10 -1.45 -11.14
C LYS A 45 19.03 -0.59 -11.81
N LEU A 46 18.11 -0.03 -11.02
CA LEU A 46 16.93 0.70 -11.52
C LEU A 46 16.13 -0.16 -12.52
N GLU A 47 15.88 -1.40 -12.12
CA GLU A 47 15.05 -2.37 -12.87
C GLU A 47 13.56 -2.20 -12.53
N ILE A 48 12.67 -2.86 -13.25
CA ILE A 48 11.21 -2.74 -13.01
C ILE A 48 10.71 -3.99 -12.30
N GLY A 49 10.37 -3.83 -11.02
CA GLY A 49 9.73 -4.87 -10.21
C GLY A 49 8.23 -4.99 -10.48
N HIS A 50 7.56 -5.87 -9.77
CA HIS A 50 6.12 -6.08 -9.96
C HIS A 50 5.29 -4.83 -9.59
N PRO A 51 4.09 -4.65 -10.17
CA PRO A 51 3.32 -3.44 -9.97
C PRO A 51 2.85 -3.25 -8.51
N PRO A 52 2.95 -2.02 -7.95
CA PRO A 52 3.18 -0.75 -8.67
C PRO A 52 4.66 -0.29 -8.71
N GLY A 53 5.64 -1.13 -8.40
CA GLY A 53 7.07 -0.85 -8.66
C GLY A 53 7.81 0.10 -7.71
N ALA A 54 7.11 0.77 -6.78
CA ALA A 54 7.69 1.60 -5.72
C ALA A 54 8.90 2.49 -6.14
N PRO A 55 8.76 3.34 -7.18
CA PRO A 55 9.90 4.05 -7.79
C PRO A 55 10.65 4.99 -6.85
N PHE A 56 9.98 5.56 -5.84
CA PHE A 56 10.67 6.41 -4.87
C PHE A 56 11.54 5.59 -3.92
N PHE A 57 11.10 4.39 -3.53
CA PHE A 57 11.95 3.43 -2.81
C PHE A 57 13.14 3.04 -3.69
N MET A 58 12.91 2.72 -4.96
CA MET A 58 13.97 2.33 -5.89
C MET A 58 15.07 3.40 -6.02
N LEU A 59 14.68 4.68 -6.15
CA LEU A 59 15.64 5.79 -6.24
C LEU A 59 16.51 5.95 -4.99
N THR A 60 15.94 5.75 -3.81
CA THR A 60 16.70 5.88 -2.56
C THR A 60 17.51 4.63 -2.25
N ALA A 61 16.99 3.44 -2.56
CA ALA A 61 17.76 2.20 -2.51
C ALA A 61 18.98 2.28 -3.44
N ASN A 62 18.83 2.89 -4.63
CA ASN A 62 19.95 3.15 -5.52
C ASN A 62 21.02 4.04 -4.86
N LEU A 63 20.60 5.15 -4.23
CA LEU A 63 21.51 6.01 -3.48
C LEU A 63 22.29 5.22 -2.41
N PHE A 64 21.60 4.37 -1.64
CA PHE A 64 22.23 3.59 -0.60
C PHE A 64 23.16 2.50 -1.14
N SER A 65 22.85 1.91 -2.29
CA SER A 65 23.70 0.91 -2.93
C SER A 65 25.09 1.44 -3.28
N HIS A 66 25.25 2.75 -3.54
CA HIS A 66 26.56 3.38 -3.81
C HIS A 66 27.49 3.43 -2.58
N PHE A 67 26.97 3.18 -1.36
CA PHE A 67 27.80 3.03 -0.16
C PHE A 67 28.37 1.62 0.01
N ALA A 68 27.96 0.66 -0.82
CA ALA A 68 28.52 -0.69 -0.81
C ALA A 68 29.95 -0.68 -1.36
N SER A 69 30.87 -1.39 -0.70
CA SER A 69 32.26 -1.53 -1.17
C SER A 69 32.41 -2.57 -2.28
N ASP A 70 31.49 -3.52 -2.35
CA ASP A 70 31.39 -4.55 -3.38
C ASP A 70 29.92 -5.04 -3.48
N PRO A 71 29.55 -5.77 -4.54
CA PRO A 71 28.16 -6.16 -4.76
C PRO A 71 27.53 -7.01 -3.65
N THR A 72 28.32 -7.79 -2.89
CA THR A 72 27.79 -8.60 -1.78
C THR A 72 27.29 -7.76 -0.60
N GLN A 73 27.68 -6.48 -0.53
CA GLN A 73 27.24 -5.54 0.51
C GLN A 73 26.02 -4.70 0.10
N VAL A 74 25.54 -4.80 -1.14
CA VAL A 74 24.41 -4.00 -1.64
C VAL A 74 23.15 -4.26 -0.82
N ALA A 75 22.79 -5.53 -0.62
CA ALA A 75 21.63 -5.90 0.19
C ALA A 75 21.71 -5.32 1.61
N LYS A 76 22.87 -5.41 2.26
CA LYS A 76 23.10 -4.82 3.58
C LYS A 76 22.88 -3.31 3.60
N MET A 77 23.33 -2.58 2.57
CA MET A 77 23.12 -1.13 2.51
C MET A 77 21.64 -0.77 2.33
N VAL A 78 20.89 -1.53 1.53
CA VAL A 78 19.44 -1.32 1.36
C VAL A 78 18.68 -1.72 2.63
N ASN A 79 19.04 -2.81 3.31
CA ASN A 79 18.47 -3.16 4.62
C ASN A 79 18.78 -2.07 5.67
N THR A 80 19.98 -1.48 5.63
CA THR A 80 20.36 -0.36 6.50
C THR A 80 19.50 0.88 6.21
N MET A 81 19.16 1.14 4.93
CA MET A 81 18.23 2.21 4.57
C MET A 81 16.86 2.00 5.24
N SER A 82 16.29 0.80 5.14
CA SER A 82 15.02 0.45 5.81
C SER A 82 15.11 0.67 7.32
N ALA A 83 16.18 0.18 7.97
CA ALA A 83 16.41 0.34 9.40
C ALA A 83 16.44 1.82 9.85
N LEU A 84 17.15 2.68 9.09
CA LEU A 84 17.24 4.12 9.40
C LEU A 84 15.91 4.85 9.17
N LEU A 85 15.11 4.43 8.19
CA LEU A 85 13.78 4.99 7.95
C LEU A 85 12.79 4.57 9.05
N SER A 86 12.86 3.32 9.49
CA SER A 86 12.08 2.86 10.65
C SER A 86 12.49 3.61 11.92
N ALA A 87 13.79 3.85 12.15
CA ALA A 87 14.24 4.71 13.25
C ALA A 87 13.72 6.16 13.12
N THR A 88 13.62 6.68 11.89
CA THR A 88 12.99 7.98 11.61
C THR A 88 11.51 7.99 11.99
N CYS A 89 10.78 6.88 11.74
CA CYS A 89 9.41 6.71 12.22
C CYS A 89 9.32 6.81 13.75
N ILE A 90 10.21 6.14 14.50
CA ILE A 90 10.27 6.19 15.96
C ILE A 90 10.52 7.61 16.49
N MET A 91 11.40 8.36 15.84
CA MET A 91 11.66 9.77 16.18
C MET A 91 10.41 10.65 16.03
N PHE A 92 9.66 10.49 14.93
CA PHE A 92 8.41 11.23 14.72
C PHE A 92 7.28 10.74 15.61
N LEU A 93 7.23 9.45 15.98
CA LEU A 93 6.33 8.93 17.01
C LEU A 93 6.60 9.61 18.35
N PHE A 94 7.88 9.67 18.76
CA PHE A 94 8.29 10.36 19.97
C PHE A 94 7.77 11.80 19.99
N TRP A 95 8.08 12.60 18.96
CA TRP A 95 7.63 13.99 18.93
C TRP A 95 6.12 14.16 18.77
N THR A 96 5.44 13.17 18.19
CA THR A 96 3.98 13.12 18.15
C THR A 96 3.42 12.97 19.56
N ILE A 97 3.94 12.01 20.34
CA ILE A 97 3.52 11.76 21.71
C ILE A 97 3.84 12.97 22.60
N THR A 98 5.04 13.54 22.52
CA THR A 98 5.39 14.71 23.34
C THR A 98 4.55 15.93 22.99
N HIS A 99 4.24 16.16 21.71
CA HIS A 99 3.34 17.22 21.28
C HIS A 99 1.93 17.05 21.87
N LEU A 100 1.32 15.87 21.71
CA LEU A 100 -0.03 15.59 22.21
C LEU A 100 -0.09 15.68 23.74
N SER A 101 0.89 15.07 24.41
CA SER A 101 1.13 15.12 25.85
C SER A 101 1.17 16.54 26.39
N ARG A 102 2.03 17.38 25.80
CA ARG A 102 2.18 18.79 26.18
C ARG A 102 0.85 19.53 26.06
N ARG A 103 0.13 19.34 24.97
CA ARG A 103 -1.13 20.03 24.69
C ARG A 103 -2.26 19.66 25.66
N LEU A 104 -2.20 18.48 26.28
CA LEU A 104 -3.15 18.05 27.31
C LEU A 104 -2.86 18.59 28.70
N ILE A 105 -1.58 18.75 29.07
CA ILE A 105 -1.18 19.06 30.46
C ILE A 105 -0.57 20.45 30.65
N VAL A 106 -0.24 21.17 29.57
CA VAL A 106 0.32 22.53 29.58
C VAL A 106 -0.68 23.48 28.91
N ARG A 107 -0.89 24.65 29.50
CA ARG A 107 -1.76 25.68 28.92
C ARG A 107 -1.07 26.34 27.72
N ASP A 108 -1.87 26.87 26.80
CA ASP A 108 -1.32 27.51 25.60
C ASP A 108 -0.52 28.76 25.98
N GLY A 109 0.69 28.90 25.42
CA GLY A 109 1.59 30.00 25.73
C GLY A 109 2.51 29.77 26.95
N ASP A 110 2.15 28.82 27.83
CA ASP A 110 2.95 28.50 29.01
C ASP A 110 4.14 27.60 28.68
N SER A 111 5.16 27.64 29.55
CA SER A 111 6.25 26.67 29.53
C SER A 111 5.97 25.54 30.52
N PRO A 112 6.26 24.27 30.18
CA PRO A 112 6.13 23.18 31.15
C PRO A 112 7.07 23.40 32.32
N SER A 113 6.61 23.03 33.53
CA SER A 113 7.51 22.90 34.68
C SER A 113 8.47 21.73 34.49
N LEU A 114 9.52 21.64 35.31
CA LEU A 114 10.46 20.51 35.26
C LEU A 114 9.75 19.15 35.37
N ALA A 115 8.83 19.00 36.33
CA ALA A 115 8.08 17.76 36.50
C ALA A 115 7.22 17.40 35.26
N LYS A 116 6.55 18.39 34.65
CA LYS A 116 5.79 18.18 33.42
C LYS A 116 6.70 17.86 32.24
N THR A 117 7.87 18.49 32.16
CA THR A 117 8.88 18.18 31.14
C THR A 117 9.28 16.72 31.26
N ILE A 118 9.74 16.27 32.43
CA ILE A 118 10.11 14.86 32.67
C ILE A 118 8.97 13.90 32.31
N ALA A 119 7.73 14.20 32.73
CA ALA A 119 6.59 13.35 32.41
C ALA A 119 6.25 13.30 30.91
N ILE A 120 6.39 14.43 30.19
CA ILE A 120 6.17 14.51 28.74
C ILE A 120 7.26 13.73 27.99
N GLU A 121 8.53 13.95 28.31
CA GLU A 121 9.66 13.23 27.69
C GLU A 121 9.59 11.73 27.98
N GLY A 122 9.26 11.36 29.22
CA GLY A 122 9.07 9.96 29.63
C GLY A 122 7.91 9.28 28.90
N ALA A 123 6.77 9.97 28.76
CA ALA A 123 5.66 9.50 27.94
C ALA A 123 6.06 9.28 26.48
N GLY A 124 6.79 10.24 25.90
CA GLY A 124 7.31 10.14 24.53
C GLY A 124 8.22 8.93 24.35
N LEU A 125 9.20 8.77 25.25
CA LEU A 125 10.21 7.72 25.14
C LEU A 125 9.61 6.33 25.35
N VAL A 126 8.75 6.15 26.36
CA VAL A 126 8.08 4.86 26.63
C VAL A 126 7.22 4.44 25.45
N GLY A 127 6.35 5.32 24.94
CA GLY A 127 5.48 4.97 23.80
C GLY A 127 6.27 4.70 22.52
N ALA A 128 7.29 5.51 22.23
CA ALA A 128 8.16 5.30 21.07
C ALA A 128 8.95 3.98 21.15
N LEU A 129 9.48 3.63 22.32
CA LEU A 129 10.23 2.38 22.51
C LEU A 129 9.32 1.15 22.56
N ILE A 130 8.07 1.24 23.04
CA ILE A 130 7.10 0.14 22.94
C ILE A 130 6.88 -0.22 21.47
N TYR A 131 6.74 0.77 20.60
CA TYR A 131 6.64 0.52 19.16
C TYR A 131 7.97 0.06 18.55
N THR A 132 9.10 0.54 19.08
CA THR A 132 10.42 0.12 18.61
C THR A 132 10.61 -1.40 18.71
N PHE A 133 10.16 -1.98 19.84
CA PHE A 133 10.30 -3.39 20.16
C PHE A 133 9.02 -4.21 19.92
N SER A 134 8.04 -3.65 19.22
CA SER A 134 6.83 -4.40 18.84
C SER A 134 7.12 -5.34 17.67
N ASP A 135 6.64 -6.57 17.77
CA ASP A 135 6.88 -7.70 16.86
C ASP A 135 6.81 -7.29 15.38
N THR A 136 5.63 -6.86 14.93
CA THR A 136 5.39 -6.52 13.51
C THR A 136 6.31 -5.41 13.01
N PHE A 137 6.51 -4.36 13.81
CA PHE A 137 7.28 -3.19 13.35
C PHE A 137 8.78 -3.49 13.29
N TRP A 138 9.32 -4.20 14.28
CA TRP A 138 10.73 -4.59 14.25
C TRP A 138 11.00 -5.57 13.12
N PHE A 139 10.12 -6.56 12.90
CA PHE A 139 10.29 -7.54 11.81
C PHE A 139 10.44 -6.85 10.45
N SER A 140 9.58 -5.86 10.18
CA SER A 140 9.62 -5.08 8.94
C SER A 140 10.78 -4.08 8.88
N ALA A 141 11.29 -3.61 10.03
CA ALA A 141 12.38 -2.63 10.08
C ALA A 141 13.75 -3.19 9.66
N VAL A 142 13.92 -4.51 9.67
CA VAL A 142 15.22 -5.18 9.45
C VAL A 142 15.38 -5.79 8.06
N GLU A 143 14.45 -5.52 7.14
CA GLU A 143 14.43 -6.04 5.77
C GLU A 143 14.10 -4.96 4.72
N SER A 144 14.46 -5.21 3.46
CA SER A 144 14.29 -4.28 2.34
C SER A 144 12.88 -4.33 1.75
N GLU A 145 11.88 -3.87 2.51
CA GLU A 145 10.51 -3.69 2.03
C GLU A 145 10.00 -2.24 2.12
N VAL A 146 8.92 -1.96 1.38
CA VAL A 146 8.28 -0.64 1.28
C VAL A 146 7.65 -0.13 2.58
N TYR A 147 7.42 -1.00 3.56
CA TYR A 147 6.69 -0.68 4.78
C TYR A 147 7.48 0.23 5.74
N ALA A 148 8.81 0.14 5.77
CA ALA A 148 9.66 1.06 6.52
C ALA A 148 9.46 2.52 6.04
N TYR A 149 9.53 2.73 4.72
CA TYR A 149 9.23 4.04 4.11
C TYR A 149 7.80 4.50 4.39
N SER A 150 6.84 3.59 4.22
CA SER A 150 5.42 3.92 4.41
C SER A 150 5.15 4.39 5.84
N SER A 151 5.75 3.72 6.83
CA SER A 151 5.64 4.09 8.24
C SER A 151 6.32 5.41 8.55
N ALA A 152 7.52 5.66 7.99
CA ALA A 152 8.23 6.92 8.14
C ALA A 152 7.44 8.11 7.57
N PHE A 153 6.87 7.99 6.37
CA PHE A 153 6.05 9.04 5.77
C PHE A 153 4.73 9.26 6.51
N THR A 154 4.10 8.20 6.99
CA THR A 154 2.88 8.27 7.83
C THR A 154 3.18 9.07 9.10
N ALA A 155 4.24 8.71 9.83
CA ALA A 155 4.64 9.39 11.06
C ALA A 155 5.03 10.86 10.81
N LEU A 156 5.81 11.12 9.75
CA LEU A 156 6.18 12.48 9.35
C LEU A 156 4.94 13.31 8.99
N ALA A 157 4.05 12.82 8.13
CA ALA A 157 2.85 13.57 7.71
C ALA A 157 1.94 13.90 8.90
N PHE A 158 1.74 12.93 9.81
CA PHE A 158 0.98 13.15 11.03
C PHE A 158 1.65 14.16 11.97
N TRP A 159 2.97 14.09 12.14
CA TRP A 159 3.70 15.08 12.92
C TRP A 159 3.66 16.48 12.29
N LEU A 160 3.78 16.59 10.96
CA LEU A 160 3.75 17.87 10.25
C LEU A 160 2.42 18.61 10.44
N ILE A 161 1.28 17.91 10.52
CA ILE A 161 0.00 18.57 10.78
C ILE A 161 -0.11 19.08 12.22
N LEU A 162 0.52 18.41 13.18
CA LEU A 162 0.66 18.91 14.56
C LEU A 162 1.56 20.16 14.61
N LYS A 163 2.61 20.21 13.78
CA LYS A 163 3.43 21.42 13.61
C LYS A 163 2.67 22.57 12.97
N TRP A 164 1.84 22.28 11.96
CA TRP A 164 0.95 23.26 11.37
C TRP A 164 -0.03 23.81 12.42
N GLU A 165 -0.60 22.95 13.27
CA GLU A 165 -1.56 23.34 14.30
C GLU A 165 -0.99 24.39 15.28
N ASP A 166 0.26 24.21 15.72
CA ASP A 166 0.98 25.14 16.61
C ASP A 166 1.15 26.56 16.01
N VAL A 167 1.14 26.68 14.68
CA VAL A 167 1.41 27.95 13.98
C VAL A 167 0.30 28.35 13.01
N ALA A 168 -0.86 27.70 13.04
CA ALA A 168 -1.91 27.82 12.02
C ALA A 168 -2.42 29.25 11.79
N ASP A 169 -2.23 30.14 12.77
CA ASP A 169 -2.68 31.53 12.74
C ASP A 169 -1.55 32.52 12.41
N LYS A 170 -0.33 32.04 12.18
CA LYS A 170 0.83 32.84 11.78
C LYS A 170 0.96 32.94 10.25
N PRO A 171 1.62 34.00 9.72
CA PRO A 171 2.00 34.05 8.32
C PRO A 171 2.82 32.82 7.91
N HIS A 172 2.68 32.40 6.65
CA HIS A 172 3.37 31.25 6.06
C HIS A 172 3.09 29.88 6.71
N SER A 173 2.06 29.74 7.54
CA SER A 173 1.68 28.46 8.13
C SER A 173 1.32 27.40 7.08
N ASP A 174 0.72 27.81 5.97
CA ASP A 174 0.26 26.92 4.89
C ASP A 174 1.38 26.09 4.23
N ARG A 175 2.66 26.49 4.38
CA ARG A 175 3.82 25.71 3.89
C ARG A 175 3.86 24.28 4.44
N TRP A 176 3.34 24.07 5.65
CA TRP A 176 3.26 22.75 6.25
C TRP A 176 2.23 21.88 5.52
N LEU A 177 1.11 22.45 5.08
CA LEU A 177 0.11 21.74 4.28
C LEU A 177 0.68 21.37 2.91
N VAL A 178 1.39 22.31 2.28
CA VAL A 178 2.09 22.07 1.01
C VAL A 178 3.11 20.95 1.13
N LEU A 179 3.89 20.93 2.22
CA LEU A 179 4.85 19.86 2.50
C LEU A 179 4.16 18.51 2.75
N ILE A 180 3.04 18.47 3.48
CA ILE A 180 2.25 17.25 3.67
C ILE A 180 1.83 16.68 2.32
N PHE A 181 1.29 17.50 1.42
CA PHE A 181 0.88 17.04 0.08
C PHE A 181 2.07 16.56 -0.76
N TYR A 182 3.23 17.20 -0.65
CA TYR A 182 4.45 16.71 -1.30
C TYR A 182 4.84 15.32 -0.79
N MET A 183 4.87 15.14 0.54
CA MET A 183 5.17 13.84 1.17
C MET A 183 4.12 12.78 0.80
N THR A 184 2.84 13.14 0.73
CA THR A 184 1.78 12.26 0.23
C THR A 184 2.05 11.83 -1.21
N GLY A 185 2.43 12.75 -2.09
CA GLY A 185 2.80 12.45 -3.47
C GLY A 185 3.97 11.48 -3.58
N LEU A 186 5.06 11.72 -2.83
CA LEU A 186 6.21 10.82 -2.77
C LEU A 186 5.84 9.45 -2.21
N SER A 187 4.99 9.42 -1.17
CA SER A 187 4.53 8.17 -0.58
C SER A 187 3.72 7.33 -1.55
N ILE A 188 2.97 7.90 -2.50
CA ILE A 188 2.30 7.12 -3.55
C ILE A 188 3.32 6.38 -4.42
N GLY A 189 4.52 6.94 -4.61
CA GLY A 189 5.69 6.29 -5.23
C GLY A 189 6.39 5.25 -4.35
N VAL A 190 5.87 4.95 -3.16
CA VAL A 190 6.31 3.85 -2.28
C VAL A 190 5.13 2.91 -2.01
N HIS A 191 4.12 3.40 -1.29
CA HIS A 191 2.92 2.69 -0.87
C HIS A 191 1.79 3.66 -0.48
N LEU A 192 0.55 3.28 -0.76
CA LEU A 192 -0.67 4.09 -0.53
C LEU A 192 -1.10 4.28 0.94
N LEU A 193 -0.44 3.64 1.92
CA LEU A 193 -0.95 3.59 3.32
C LEU A 193 -0.93 4.96 4.01
N SER A 194 -0.03 5.86 3.63
CA SER A 194 0.04 7.21 4.22
C SER A 194 -1.24 8.04 3.98
N LEU A 195 -2.02 7.72 2.94
CA LEU A 195 -3.31 8.35 2.65
C LEU A 195 -4.33 8.11 3.77
N LEU A 196 -4.16 7.03 4.54
CA LEU A 196 -5.03 6.71 5.68
C LEU A 196 -4.85 7.68 6.86
N CYS A 197 -3.82 8.54 6.83
CA CYS A 197 -3.67 9.65 7.78
C CYS A 197 -4.60 10.85 7.48
N ILE A 198 -5.15 10.96 6.27
CA ILE A 198 -5.94 12.12 5.84
C ILE A 198 -7.12 12.41 6.79
N PRO A 199 -7.91 11.42 7.26
CA PRO A 199 -8.97 11.68 8.23
C PRO A 199 -8.49 12.34 9.52
N ALA A 200 -7.37 11.89 10.08
CA ALA A 200 -6.80 12.49 11.29
C ALA A 200 -6.27 13.92 11.02
N ILE A 201 -5.64 14.15 9.87
CA ILE A 201 -5.16 15.47 9.41
C ILE A 201 -6.33 16.46 9.26
N VAL A 202 -7.42 16.03 8.63
CA VAL A 202 -8.63 16.85 8.42
C VAL A 202 -9.31 17.18 9.75
N LEU A 203 -9.35 16.23 10.70
CA LEU A 203 -9.86 16.50 12.05
C LEU A 203 -9.02 17.54 12.79
N ILE A 204 -7.69 17.46 12.74
CA ILE A 204 -6.81 18.49 13.34
C ILE A 204 -7.07 19.85 12.69
N TYR A 205 -7.17 19.91 11.36
CA TYR A 205 -7.50 21.14 10.65
C TYR A 205 -8.85 21.72 11.11
N TYR A 206 -9.88 20.88 11.20
CA TYR A 206 -11.21 21.26 11.65
C TYR A 206 -11.20 21.79 13.09
N TYR A 207 -10.63 21.04 14.03
CA TYR A 207 -10.56 21.44 15.45
C TYR A 207 -9.75 22.72 15.66
N LYS A 208 -8.74 22.98 14.84
CA LYS A 208 -7.97 24.21 14.92
C LYS A 208 -8.70 25.42 14.33
N LYS A 209 -9.45 25.26 13.23
CA LYS A 209 -10.11 26.37 12.53
C LYS A 209 -11.55 26.64 12.98
N VAL A 210 -12.16 25.73 13.76
CA VAL A 210 -13.55 25.86 14.24
C VAL A 210 -13.58 25.85 15.78
N PRO A 211 -13.66 27.01 16.45
CA PRO A 211 -13.64 27.12 17.92
C PRO A 211 -14.74 26.31 18.63
N ASP A 212 -15.93 26.31 18.05
CA ASP A 212 -17.12 25.59 18.56
C ASP A 212 -17.28 24.20 17.92
N ALA A 213 -16.15 23.57 17.60
CA ALA A 213 -16.15 22.23 17.04
C ALA A 213 -16.97 21.26 17.91
N ASN A 214 -17.87 20.55 17.27
CA ASN A 214 -18.82 19.64 17.89
C ASN A 214 -18.85 18.30 17.14
N LEU A 215 -19.64 17.35 17.65
CA LEU A 215 -19.72 16.02 17.06
C LEU A 215 -20.24 16.05 15.61
N LYS A 216 -21.31 16.81 15.33
CA LYS A 216 -21.89 16.92 13.98
C LYS A 216 -20.88 17.42 12.95
N GLY A 217 -20.12 18.46 13.30
CA GLY A 217 -19.08 18.98 12.42
C GLY A 217 -17.86 18.07 12.31
N SER A 218 -17.53 17.30 13.35
CA SER A 218 -16.48 16.26 13.29
C SER A 218 -16.88 15.15 12.32
N LEU A 219 -18.12 14.66 12.39
CA LEU A 219 -18.65 13.65 11.45
C LEU A 219 -18.67 14.17 10.01
N PHE A 220 -19.04 15.44 9.82
CA PHE A 220 -18.98 16.06 8.49
C PHE A 220 -17.54 16.21 7.97
N ALA A 221 -16.60 16.59 8.83
CA ALA A 221 -15.17 16.65 8.48
C ALA A 221 -14.62 15.27 8.09
N LEU A 222 -15.05 14.21 8.78
CA LEU A 222 -14.70 12.83 8.43
C LEU A 222 -15.28 12.41 7.08
N LEU A 223 -16.55 12.74 6.80
CA LEU A 223 -17.13 12.50 5.49
C LEU A 223 -16.32 13.17 4.37
N ILE A 224 -15.93 14.45 4.57
CA ILE A 224 -15.04 15.16 3.64
C ILE A 224 -13.70 14.43 3.49
N SER A 225 -13.13 13.93 4.57
CA SER A 225 -11.85 13.22 4.51
C SER A 225 -11.91 11.92 3.71
N VAL A 226 -13.03 11.17 3.80
CA VAL A 226 -13.25 9.97 2.98
C VAL A 226 -13.37 10.34 1.50
N ILE A 227 -14.07 11.44 1.19
CA ILE A 227 -14.15 11.98 -0.18
C ILE A 227 -12.75 12.39 -0.68
N LEU A 228 -11.92 13.00 0.16
CA LEU A 228 -10.55 13.38 -0.21
C LEU A 228 -9.67 12.14 -0.47
N VAL A 229 -9.76 11.12 0.38
CA VAL A 229 -9.05 9.84 0.17
C VAL A 229 -9.49 9.22 -1.15
N ALA A 230 -10.80 9.15 -1.42
CA ALA A 230 -11.34 8.63 -2.67
C ALA A 230 -10.91 9.48 -3.89
N ALA A 231 -10.87 10.81 -3.77
CA ALA A 231 -10.42 11.70 -4.84
C ALA A 231 -8.93 11.50 -5.17
N VAL A 232 -8.08 11.20 -4.18
CA VAL A 232 -6.67 10.87 -4.45
C VAL A 232 -6.55 9.47 -5.06
N LEU A 233 -7.17 8.46 -4.46
CA LEU A 233 -7.07 7.05 -4.89
C LEU A 233 -7.68 6.80 -6.28
N TYR A 234 -8.90 7.28 -6.50
CA TYR A 234 -9.68 7.00 -7.72
C TYR A 234 -9.74 8.18 -8.69
N GLY A 235 -9.28 9.37 -8.28
CA GLY A 235 -9.30 10.57 -9.11
C GLY A 235 -7.93 10.95 -9.64
N VAL A 236 -6.93 11.16 -8.78
CA VAL A 236 -5.61 11.66 -9.24
C VAL A 236 -4.88 10.64 -10.10
N VAL A 237 -4.68 9.42 -9.58
CA VAL A 237 -3.90 8.39 -10.29
C VAL A 237 -4.59 7.99 -11.61
N PRO A 238 -5.88 7.58 -11.62
CA PRO A 238 -6.55 7.25 -12.88
C PRO A 238 -6.82 8.47 -13.77
N GLY A 239 -7.00 9.66 -13.19
CA GLY A 239 -7.27 10.89 -13.93
C GLY A 239 -6.11 11.33 -14.81
N ILE A 240 -4.88 11.25 -14.30
CA ILE A 240 -3.66 11.57 -15.07
C ILE A 240 -3.55 10.62 -16.27
N ILE A 241 -3.80 9.32 -16.06
CA ILE A 241 -3.80 8.31 -17.12
C ILE A 241 -4.92 8.58 -18.13
N THR A 242 -6.11 8.97 -17.67
CA THR A 242 -7.28 9.20 -18.53
C THR A 242 -7.08 10.41 -19.45
N VAL A 243 -6.71 11.56 -18.87
CA VAL A 243 -6.49 12.79 -19.66
C VAL A 243 -5.24 12.66 -20.52
N GLY A 244 -4.15 12.10 -19.97
CA GLY A 244 -2.94 11.81 -20.73
C GLY A 244 -3.20 10.86 -21.91
N GLY A 245 -4.01 9.82 -21.69
CA GLY A 245 -4.45 8.89 -22.73
C GLY A 245 -5.26 9.53 -23.84
N TRP A 246 -6.12 10.52 -23.55
CA TRP A 246 -6.84 11.27 -24.59
C TRP A 246 -5.88 12.07 -25.49
N PHE A 247 -4.88 12.72 -24.90
CA PHE A 247 -3.85 13.40 -25.66
C PHE A 247 -3.04 12.40 -26.48
N GLU A 248 -2.62 11.28 -25.88
CA GLU A 248 -1.85 10.24 -26.54
C GLU A 248 -2.59 9.68 -27.77
N LEU A 249 -3.87 9.32 -27.63
CA LEU A 249 -4.69 8.85 -28.75
C LEU A 249 -4.85 9.93 -29.83
N PHE A 250 -5.09 11.19 -29.46
CA PHE A 250 -5.26 12.26 -30.44
C PHE A 250 -4.00 12.50 -31.25
N PHE A 251 -2.84 12.64 -30.61
CA PHE A 251 -1.59 12.92 -31.30
C PHE A 251 -1.08 11.72 -32.10
N THR A 252 -1.18 10.51 -31.56
CA THR A 252 -0.67 9.30 -32.22
C THR A 252 -1.64 8.79 -33.28
N ASN A 253 -2.90 8.52 -32.93
CA ASN A 253 -3.85 7.91 -33.86
C ASN A 253 -4.44 8.90 -34.88
N THR A 254 -4.70 10.15 -34.47
CA THR A 254 -5.34 11.14 -35.36
C THR A 254 -4.31 11.96 -36.13
N LEU A 255 -3.26 12.44 -35.46
CA LEU A 255 -2.22 13.25 -36.12
C LEU A 255 -1.05 12.43 -36.68
N GLY A 256 -0.97 11.13 -36.37
CA GLY A 256 0.07 10.23 -36.88
C GLY A 256 1.46 10.52 -36.33
N MET A 257 1.55 11.09 -35.13
CA MET A 257 2.83 11.35 -34.46
C MET A 257 3.37 10.06 -33.79
N PRO A 258 4.66 10.00 -33.47
CA PRO A 258 5.23 8.86 -32.76
C PRO A 258 4.64 8.67 -31.36
N PHE A 259 4.74 7.44 -30.84
CA PHE A 259 4.34 7.11 -29.47
C PHE A 259 4.92 8.08 -28.42
N ASN A 260 4.18 8.29 -27.33
CA ASN A 260 4.45 9.17 -26.19
C ASN A 260 4.40 10.69 -26.49
N THR A 261 4.20 11.11 -27.74
CA THR A 261 4.17 12.53 -28.11
C THR A 261 3.01 13.27 -27.43
N GLY A 262 1.81 12.69 -27.43
CA GLY A 262 0.64 13.29 -26.80
C GLY A 262 0.80 13.42 -25.29
N THR A 263 1.36 12.39 -24.66
CA THR A 263 1.66 12.36 -23.22
C THR A 263 2.62 13.48 -22.81
N ILE A 264 3.69 13.73 -23.57
CA ILE A 264 4.64 14.81 -23.29
C ILE A 264 3.96 16.19 -23.37
N ILE A 265 3.17 16.41 -24.42
CA ILE A 265 2.43 17.67 -24.60
C ILE A 265 1.45 17.90 -23.44
N TYR A 266 0.74 16.86 -23.02
CA TYR A 266 -0.16 16.90 -21.87
C TYR A 266 0.56 17.34 -20.58
N ILE A 267 1.74 16.76 -20.29
CA ILE A 267 2.52 17.13 -19.09
C ILE A 267 2.92 18.60 -19.11
N VAL A 268 3.38 19.11 -20.26
CA VAL A 268 3.75 20.54 -20.42
C VAL A 268 2.54 21.44 -20.16
N LEU A 269 1.37 21.10 -20.70
CA LEU A 269 0.14 21.86 -20.49
C LEU A 269 -0.34 21.81 -19.04
N LEU A 270 -0.26 20.65 -18.39
CA LEU A 270 -0.58 20.47 -16.97
C LEU A 270 0.26 21.41 -16.10
N VAL A 271 1.58 21.37 -16.23
CA VAL A 271 2.50 22.22 -15.45
C VAL A 271 2.25 23.71 -15.75
N SER A 272 2.03 24.06 -17.02
CA SER A 272 1.74 25.45 -17.43
C SER A 272 0.44 25.97 -16.81
N ALA A 273 -0.61 25.14 -16.75
CA ALA A 273 -1.87 25.50 -16.12
C ALA A 273 -1.73 25.74 -14.61
N PHE A 274 -0.93 24.92 -13.92
CA PHE A 274 -0.60 25.12 -12.51
C PHE A 274 0.17 26.42 -12.28
N ALA A 275 1.23 26.65 -13.06
CA ALA A 275 2.02 27.87 -12.96
C ALA A 275 1.15 29.12 -13.18
N TRP A 276 0.27 29.08 -14.19
CA TRP A 276 -0.67 30.17 -14.46
C TRP A 276 -1.68 30.38 -13.32
N GLY A 277 -2.30 29.31 -12.81
CA GLY A 277 -3.25 29.39 -11.70
C GLY A 277 -2.63 29.96 -10.42
N ILE A 278 -1.40 29.53 -10.08
CA ILE A 278 -0.66 30.02 -8.92
C ILE A 278 -0.35 31.52 -9.11
N TYR A 279 0.11 31.92 -10.29
CA TYR A 279 0.37 33.33 -10.60
C TYR A 279 -0.89 34.20 -10.47
N GLU A 280 -2.02 33.80 -11.06
CA GLU A 280 -3.27 34.58 -11.01
C GLU A 280 -3.82 34.71 -9.59
N THR A 281 -3.73 33.64 -8.79
CA THR A 281 -4.22 33.63 -7.40
C THR A 281 -3.28 34.39 -6.45
N TYR A 282 -1.99 34.50 -6.78
CA TYR A 282 -1.03 35.32 -6.05
C TYR A 282 -1.19 36.82 -6.35
N GLN A 283 -1.37 37.18 -7.62
CA GLN A 283 -1.57 38.58 -8.03
C GLN A 283 -2.92 39.16 -7.58
N ASP A 284 -3.93 38.30 -7.44
CA ASP A 284 -5.30 38.63 -7.02
C ASP A 284 -5.96 39.79 -7.82
N LYS A 285 -5.65 39.93 -9.12
CA LYS A 285 -6.15 41.03 -9.96
C LYS A 285 -7.51 40.76 -10.59
N SER A 286 -7.81 39.52 -10.97
CA SER A 286 -9.06 39.15 -11.64
C SER A 286 -9.61 37.81 -11.14
N GLN A 287 -10.78 37.86 -10.53
CA GLN A 287 -11.47 36.67 -10.01
C GLN A 287 -11.87 35.69 -11.11
N ALA A 288 -12.26 36.21 -12.28
CA ALA A 288 -12.63 35.36 -13.41
C ALA A 288 -11.41 34.56 -13.91
N ARG A 289 -10.25 35.23 -14.07
CA ARG A 289 -9.00 34.58 -14.50
C ARG A 289 -8.52 33.55 -13.49
N GLN A 290 -8.57 33.87 -12.18
CA GLN A 290 -8.27 32.91 -11.13
C GLN A 290 -9.15 31.65 -11.21
N ASN A 291 -10.46 31.81 -11.39
CA ASN A 291 -11.39 30.68 -11.44
C ASN A 291 -11.15 29.82 -12.68
N ILE A 292 -10.92 30.44 -13.85
CA ILE A 292 -10.62 29.73 -15.09
C ILE A 292 -9.31 28.96 -14.98
N ALA A 293 -8.25 29.61 -14.50
CA ALA A 293 -6.94 28.97 -14.35
C ALA A 293 -6.99 27.82 -13.32
N PHE A 294 -7.72 27.99 -12.21
CA PHE A 294 -7.95 26.93 -11.23
C PHE A 294 -8.69 25.73 -11.85
N LEU A 295 -9.78 25.98 -12.59
CA LEU A 295 -10.55 24.91 -13.23
C LEU A 295 -9.74 24.19 -14.30
N LEU A 296 -8.93 24.91 -15.08
CA LEU A 296 -8.06 24.30 -16.09
C LEU A 296 -7.03 23.37 -15.44
N ALA A 297 -6.36 23.82 -14.37
CA ALA A 297 -5.41 22.99 -13.63
C ALA A 297 -6.11 21.76 -13.02
N PHE A 298 -7.29 21.95 -12.41
CA PHE A 298 -8.08 20.87 -11.82
C PHE A 298 -8.59 19.86 -12.87
N ALA A 299 -9.01 20.34 -14.05
CA ALA A 299 -9.42 19.49 -15.17
C ALA A 299 -8.24 18.68 -15.71
N LEU A 300 -7.07 19.31 -15.90
CA LEU A 300 -5.91 18.62 -16.45
C LEU A 300 -5.34 17.56 -15.51
N ILE A 301 -5.51 17.64 -14.19
CA ILE A 301 -5.18 16.51 -13.30
C ILE A 301 -6.04 15.28 -13.65
N GLY A 302 -7.28 15.50 -14.06
CA GLY A 302 -8.21 14.44 -14.43
C GLY A 302 -9.15 13.98 -13.31
N ILE A 303 -9.04 14.52 -12.08
CA ILE A 303 -9.97 14.22 -10.95
C ILE A 303 -11.46 14.31 -11.37
N PRO A 304 -11.92 15.29 -12.17
CA PRO A 304 -13.32 15.37 -12.57
C PRO A 304 -13.82 14.21 -13.44
N PHE A 305 -12.93 13.59 -14.22
CA PHE A 305 -13.30 12.69 -15.31
C PHE A 305 -13.39 11.24 -14.85
N TYR A 306 -14.38 10.93 -14.01
CA TYR A 306 -14.60 9.57 -13.50
C TYR A 306 -15.40 8.69 -14.48
N GLY A 307 -14.95 7.46 -14.69
CA GLY A 307 -15.56 6.50 -15.61
C GLY A 307 -14.74 6.33 -16.90
N TYR A 308 -15.39 5.96 -18.00
CA TYR A 308 -14.74 5.77 -19.30
C TYR A 308 -15.61 6.26 -20.46
N GLY A 309 -14.96 6.56 -21.59
CA GLY A 309 -15.61 7.10 -22.79
C GLY A 309 -16.32 8.43 -22.55
N TRP A 310 -17.43 8.65 -23.27
CA TRP A 310 -18.22 9.89 -23.16
C TRP A 310 -18.84 10.13 -21.79
N SER A 311 -19.08 9.07 -21.01
CA SER A 311 -19.62 9.19 -19.66
C SER A 311 -18.66 9.97 -18.74
N ALA A 312 -17.36 9.66 -18.81
CA ALA A 312 -16.33 10.36 -18.05
C ALA A 312 -16.26 11.84 -18.39
N PHE A 313 -16.34 12.17 -19.69
CA PHE A 313 -16.34 13.54 -20.16
C PHE A 313 -17.55 14.33 -19.63
N ILE A 314 -18.76 13.77 -19.74
CA ILE A 314 -20.00 14.42 -19.26
C ILE A 314 -19.96 14.63 -17.74
N ILE A 315 -19.57 13.60 -16.98
CA ILE A 315 -19.41 13.68 -15.52
C ILE A 315 -18.39 14.78 -15.18
N GLY A 316 -17.27 14.84 -15.90
CA GLY A 316 -16.25 15.87 -15.70
C GLY A 316 -16.76 17.28 -15.92
N ILE A 317 -17.55 17.53 -16.96
CA ILE A 317 -18.19 18.84 -17.19
C ILE A 317 -19.13 19.21 -16.05
N ILE A 318 -19.93 18.27 -15.54
CA ILE A 318 -20.83 18.50 -14.41
C ILE A 318 -20.02 18.86 -13.16
N VAL A 319 -18.98 18.09 -12.85
CA VAL A 319 -18.10 18.34 -11.69
C VAL A 319 -17.41 19.71 -11.82
N LEU A 320 -16.87 20.05 -12.99
CA LEU A 320 -16.25 21.35 -13.24
C LEU A 320 -17.24 22.51 -13.09
N ALA A 321 -18.49 22.34 -13.52
CA ALA A 321 -19.55 23.34 -13.33
C ALA A 321 -19.89 23.53 -11.84
N VAL A 322 -19.97 22.45 -11.07
CA VAL A 322 -20.17 22.50 -9.61
C VAL A 322 -18.99 23.21 -8.93
N VAL A 323 -17.75 22.87 -9.28
CA VAL A 323 -16.55 23.54 -8.74
C VAL A 323 -16.55 25.01 -9.11
N TYR A 324 -16.87 25.37 -10.36
CA TYR A 324 -16.96 26.77 -10.79
C TYR A 324 -17.96 27.55 -9.93
N PHE A 325 -19.13 26.98 -9.67
CA PHE A 325 -20.15 27.59 -8.85
C PHE A 325 -19.69 27.74 -7.39
N LEU A 326 -19.04 26.73 -6.81
CA LEU A 326 -18.44 26.81 -5.47
C LEU A 326 -17.36 27.89 -5.38
N LEU A 327 -16.51 28.05 -6.41
CA LEU A 327 -15.49 29.11 -6.47
C LEU A 327 -16.10 30.52 -6.56
N ARG A 328 -17.33 30.66 -7.04
CA ARG A 328 -18.08 31.94 -7.04
C ARG A 328 -18.98 32.11 -5.83
N TRP A 329 -19.24 31.05 -5.08
CA TRP A 329 -20.15 31.08 -3.93
C TRP A 329 -19.65 32.08 -2.89
N ARG A 330 -20.57 32.93 -2.42
CA ARG A 330 -20.31 33.87 -1.33
C ARG A 330 -21.15 33.51 -0.12
N ARG A 331 -20.54 33.57 1.06
CA ARG A 331 -21.20 33.34 2.35
C ARG A 331 -21.35 34.66 3.11
N PRO A 332 -22.48 34.87 3.79
CA PRO A 332 -22.64 36.00 4.69
C PRO A 332 -21.78 35.79 5.94
N VAL A 333 -21.02 36.80 6.33
CA VAL A 333 -20.26 36.85 7.57
C VAL A 333 -20.57 38.16 8.27
N ASN A 334 -20.96 38.08 9.54
CA ASN A 334 -21.09 39.25 10.40
C ASN A 334 -19.71 39.56 10.99
N LYS A 335 -19.10 40.65 10.52
CA LYS A 335 -17.85 41.16 11.06
C LYS A 335 -18.13 42.56 11.61
N ASP A 336 -17.85 42.79 12.89
CA ASP A 336 -18.04 44.08 13.56
C ASP A 336 -19.48 44.62 13.45
N GLY A 337 -20.48 43.73 13.58
CA GLY A 337 -21.90 44.09 13.49
C GLY A 337 -22.42 44.42 12.08
N LYS A 338 -21.57 44.38 11.05
CA LYS A 338 -21.96 44.58 9.65
C LYS A 338 -22.01 43.25 8.89
N ARG A 339 -23.11 43.03 8.16
CA ARG A 339 -23.31 41.85 7.32
C ARG A 339 -22.49 42.02 6.03
N GLN A 340 -21.35 41.32 5.94
CA GLN A 340 -20.49 41.32 4.77
C GLN A 340 -20.64 40.01 4.01
N SER A 341 -20.46 40.04 2.69
CA SER A 341 -20.46 38.84 1.85
C SER A 341 -19.02 38.53 1.46
N VAL A 342 -18.45 37.47 2.01
CA VAL A 342 -17.09 37.00 1.70
C VAL A 342 -17.18 35.75 0.84
N MET A 343 -16.19 35.54 -0.02
CA MET A 343 -16.12 34.30 -0.79
C MET A 343 -15.95 33.10 0.14
N LEU A 344 -16.61 32.00 -0.22
CA LEU A 344 -16.39 30.72 0.44
C LEU A 344 -14.94 30.25 0.19
N VAL A 345 -14.48 30.36 -1.05
CA VAL A 345 -13.11 30.01 -1.48
C VAL A 345 -12.33 31.28 -1.83
N THR A 346 -11.44 31.70 -0.92
CA THR A 346 -10.61 32.92 -1.08
C THR A 346 -9.45 32.69 -2.05
N ALA A 347 -8.84 33.77 -2.57
CA ALA A 347 -7.63 33.68 -3.42
C ALA A 347 -6.50 32.90 -2.73
N ARG A 348 -6.28 33.16 -1.42
CA ARG A 348 -5.34 32.38 -0.60
C ARG A 348 -5.68 30.89 -0.59
N LEU A 349 -6.95 30.51 -0.40
CA LEU A 349 -7.35 29.10 -0.38
C LEU A 349 -7.14 28.43 -1.75
N LYS A 350 -7.46 29.11 -2.85
CA LYS A 350 -7.18 28.63 -4.21
C LYS A 350 -5.68 28.44 -4.43
N ASN A 351 -4.87 29.42 -4.03
CA ASN A 351 -3.42 29.37 -4.17
C ASN A 351 -2.83 28.20 -3.38
N THR A 352 -3.19 28.05 -2.10
CA THR A 352 -2.75 26.93 -1.26
C THR A 352 -3.20 25.59 -1.85
N ALA A 353 -4.44 25.48 -2.33
CA ALA A 353 -4.94 24.26 -2.97
C ALA A 353 -4.16 23.92 -4.26
N LEU A 354 -3.87 24.91 -5.11
CA LEU A 354 -3.06 24.72 -6.32
C LEU A 354 -1.63 24.29 -5.98
N LEU A 355 -1.00 24.90 -4.97
CA LEU A 355 0.32 24.51 -4.50
C LEU A 355 0.33 23.09 -3.93
N CYS A 356 -0.67 22.73 -3.12
CA CYS A 356 -0.82 21.38 -2.61
C CYS A 356 -0.98 20.35 -3.74
N MET A 357 -1.87 20.60 -4.70
CA MET A 357 -2.08 19.71 -5.85
C MET A 357 -0.81 19.60 -6.72
N LEU A 358 -0.14 20.71 -7.02
CA LEU A 358 1.11 20.72 -7.77
C LEU A 358 2.20 19.91 -7.04
N MET A 359 2.38 20.13 -5.74
CA MET A 359 3.39 19.40 -4.97
C MET A 359 3.08 17.91 -4.85
N LEU A 360 1.80 17.52 -4.78
CA LEU A 360 1.40 16.12 -4.85
C LEU A 360 1.81 15.51 -6.19
N ILE A 361 1.57 16.19 -7.32
CA ILE A 361 1.98 15.75 -8.66
C ILE A 361 3.51 15.66 -8.77
N ILE A 362 4.23 16.63 -8.21
CA ILE A 362 5.71 16.61 -8.18
C ILE A 362 6.22 15.42 -7.34
N GLY A 363 5.56 15.04 -6.26
CA GLY A 363 5.92 13.82 -5.54
C GLY A 363 5.61 12.54 -6.35
N TYR A 364 4.45 12.53 -6.99
CA TYR A 364 4.00 11.43 -7.85
C TYR A 364 4.84 11.26 -9.12
N SER A 365 5.55 12.30 -9.58
CA SER A 365 6.37 12.22 -10.79
C SER A 365 7.56 11.26 -10.70
N SER A 366 7.87 10.71 -9.50
CA SER A 366 8.80 9.59 -9.35
C SER A 366 8.47 8.39 -10.25
N TYR A 367 7.18 8.16 -10.56
CA TYR A 367 6.75 7.15 -11.53
C TYR A 367 7.25 7.35 -12.95
N ALA A 368 7.71 8.54 -13.33
CA ALA A 368 8.36 8.75 -14.62
C ALA A 368 9.60 7.86 -14.78
N VAL A 369 10.29 7.51 -13.68
CA VAL A 369 11.44 6.60 -13.72
C VAL A 369 11.06 5.22 -14.23
N ILE A 370 9.87 4.71 -13.85
CA ILE A 370 9.37 3.41 -14.33
C ILE A 370 9.27 3.41 -15.85
N VAL A 371 8.63 4.43 -16.44
CA VAL A 371 8.45 4.55 -17.90
C VAL A 371 9.79 4.71 -18.61
N ILE A 372 10.67 5.57 -18.09
CA ILE A 372 11.99 5.84 -18.67
C ILE A 372 12.85 4.56 -18.67
N ARG A 373 12.87 3.84 -17.54
CA ARG A 373 13.68 2.63 -17.39
C ARG A 373 13.10 1.48 -18.18
N SER A 374 11.78 1.27 -18.16
CA SER A 374 11.14 0.24 -18.98
C SER A 374 11.41 0.41 -20.48
N THR A 375 11.37 1.65 -20.99
CA THR A 375 11.73 1.94 -22.40
C THR A 375 13.18 1.56 -22.73
N ALA A 376 14.10 1.61 -21.75
CA ALA A 376 15.49 1.16 -21.92
C ALA A 376 15.64 -0.37 -21.87
N ASN A 377 14.56 -1.11 -21.62
CA ASN A 377 14.47 -2.56 -21.76
C ASN A 377 15.47 -3.32 -20.85
N PRO A 378 15.46 -3.07 -19.52
CA PRO A 378 16.38 -3.71 -18.57
C PRO A 378 16.14 -5.23 -18.48
N PRO A 379 17.10 -5.99 -17.91
CA PRO A 379 16.99 -7.44 -17.76
C PRO A 379 15.77 -7.90 -16.98
N MET A 380 15.37 -7.22 -15.90
CA MET A 380 14.06 -7.35 -15.26
C MET A 380 13.19 -6.14 -15.60
N ASP A 381 12.15 -6.37 -16.39
CA ASP A 381 11.24 -5.32 -16.88
C ASP A 381 9.77 -5.78 -16.75
N GLN A 382 9.29 -5.95 -15.51
CA GLN A 382 7.98 -6.54 -15.29
C GLN A 382 6.85 -5.69 -15.88
N ASN A 383 5.98 -6.33 -16.66
CA ASN A 383 4.85 -5.75 -17.41
C ASN A 383 5.20 -4.70 -18.48
N SER A 384 6.48 -4.38 -18.71
CA SER A 384 6.97 -3.37 -19.65
C SER A 384 6.13 -2.08 -19.75
N PRO A 385 5.98 -1.31 -18.65
CA PRO A 385 5.20 -0.05 -18.62
C PRO A 385 5.89 1.10 -19.38
N GLU A 386 5.89 1.06 -20.71
CA GLU A 386 6.61 2.01 -21.58
C GLU A 386 5.80 3.24 -22.04
N ASP A 387 4.49 3.27 -21.82
CA ASP A 387 3.60 4.39 -22.18
C ASP A 387 2.50 4.62 -21.15
N ILE A 388 1.66 5.63 -21.39
CA ILE A 388 0.60 6.03 -20.46
C ILE A 388 -0.45 4.93 -20.23
N PHE A 389 -0.70 4.03 -21.20
CA PHE A 389 -1.71 2.97 -21.06
C PHE A 389 -1.16 1.74 -20.34
N THR A 390 0.06 1.32 -20.69
CA THR A 390 0.76 0.23 -20.00
C THR A 390 1.12 0.63 -18.57
N LEU A 391 1.55 1.89 -18.34
CA LEU A 391 1.68 2.47 -17.00
C LEU A 391 0.34 2.48 -16.27
N GLY A 392 -0.75 2.86 -16.94
CA GLY A 392 -2.09 2.83 -16.36
C GLY A 392 -2.47 1.44 -15.84
N SER A 393 -2.27 0.41 -16.67
CA SER A 393 -2.54 -0.99 -16.32
C SER A 393 -1.62 -1.53 -15.22
N TYR A 394 -0.36 -1.10 -15.22
CA TYR A 394 0.62 -1.39 -14.19
C TYR A 394 0.17 -0.83 -12.83
N LEU A 395 -0.14 0.47 -12.77
CA LEU A 395 -0.57 1.14 -11.54
C LEU A 395 -1.92 0.66 -11.01
N SER A 396 -2.86 0.35 -11.91
CA SER A 396 -4.18 -0.16 -11.52
C SER A 396 -4.16 -1.64 -11.17
N ARG A 397 -3.01 -2.32 -11.32
CA ARG A 397 -2.87 -3.73 -10.96
C ARG A 397 -3.89 -4.61 -11.71
N ASN A 398 -4.18 -4.29 -12.98
CA ASN A 398 -5.22 -4.97 -13.77
C ASN A 398 -5.02 -6.49 -13.92
N GLN A 399 -3.79 -6.98 -13.73
CA GLN A 399 -3.49 -8.40 -13.73
C GLN A 399 -4.07 -9.15 -12.51
N TYR A 400 -4.40 -8.42 -11.45
CA TYR A 400 -5.07 -8.96 -10.27
C TYR A 400 -6.58 -8.75 -10.42
N GLY A 401 -7.38 -9.77 -10.07
CA GLY A 401 -8.84 -9.69 -10.13
C GLY A 401 -9.43 -8.69 -9.14
N ASP A 402 -10.70 -8.32 -9.34
CA ASP A 402 -11.46 -7.48 -8.42
C ASP A 402 -12.24 -8.33 -7.41
N TYR A 403 -12.50 -7.78 -6.22
CA TYR A 403 -13.34 -8.41 -5.20
C TYR A 403 -14.42 -7.44 -4.68
N PRO A 404 -15.60 -7.94 -4.27
CA PRO A 404 -16.73 -7.09 -3.91
C PRO A 404 -16.55 -6.44 -2.53
N LEU A 405 -16.75 -5.12 -2.45
CA LEU A 405 -16.67 -4.36 -1.19
C LEU A 405 -18.04 -4.01 -0.60
N LEU A 406 -18.92 -3.39 -1.39
CA LEU A 406 -20.21 -2.90 -0.91
C LEU A 406 -21.38 -3.81 -1.30
N TYR A 407 -21.33 -4.38 -2.50
CA TYR A 407 -22.38 -5.24 -3.04
C TYR A 407 -21.76 -6.17 -4.08
N GLY A 408 -22.14 -7.45 -4.04
CA GLY A 408 -21.61 -8.46 -4.96
C GLY A 408 -21.93 -9.87 -4.52
N GLN A 409 -21.22 -10.83 -5.10
CA GLN A 409 -21.48 -12.25 -4.95
C GLN A 409 -21.11 -12.79 -3.56
N ALA A 410 -21.76 -13.88 -3.16
CA ALA A 410 -21.29 -14.76 -2.09
C ALA A 410 -20.51 -15.94 -2.70
N TYR A 411 -19.80 -16.70 -1.86
CA TYR A 411 -19.00 -17.85 -2.29
C TYR A 411 -19.82 -18.96 -2.98
N THR A 412 -21.14 -19.04 -2.73
CA THR A 412 -22.03 -20.02 -3.37
C THR A 412 -22.70 -19.51 -4.65
N SER A 413 -22.58 -18.21 -4.94
CA SER A 413 -23.26 -17.56 -6.05
C SER A 413 -22.86 -18.17 -7.38
N GLN A 414 -23.84 -18.37 -8.26
CA GLN A 414 -23.60 -18.90 -9.59
C GLN A 414 -23.39 -17.76 -10.61
N PRO A 415 -22.47 -17.94 -11.57
CA PRO A 415 -22.36 -17.04 -12.70
C PRO A 415 -23.70 -16.88 -13.42
N ALA A 416 -24.04 -15.64 -13.79
CA ALA A 416 -25.18 -15.39 -14.65
C ALA A 416 -24.87 -15.92 -16.06
N VAL A 417 -25.85 -16.60 -16.67
CA VAL A 417 -25.75 -17.09 -18.05
C VAL A 417 -26.32 -16.02 -19.00
N SER A 418 -25.73 -15.85 -20.17
CA SER A 418 -26.23 -14.95 -21.22
C SER A 418 -27.55 -15.46 -21.81
N GLU A 419 -28.19 -14.61 -22.60
CA GLU A 419 -29.49 -14.91 -23.24
C GLU A 419 -29.43 -16.11 -24.19
N ASP A 420 -28.25 -16.47 -24.69
CA ASP A 420 -28.01 -17.64 -25.53
C ASP A 420 -27.98 -18.98 -24.76
N GLY A 421 -27.96 -18.95 -23.43
CA GLY A 421 -27.91 -20.14 -22.58
C GLY A 421 -26.56 -20.88 -22.58
N MET A 422 -25.56 -20.39 -23.30
CA MET A 422 -24.30 -21.10 -23.56
C MET A 422 -23.08 -20.42 -22.95
N HIS A 423 -23.13 -19.10 -22.73
CA HIS A 423 -22.00 -18.34 -22.18
C HIS A 423 -22.33 -17.69 -20.84
N TYR A 424 -21.30 -17.33 -20.07
CA TYR A 424 -21.48 -16.51 -18.88
C TYR A 424 -21.59 -15.04 -19.25
N LYS A 425 -22.41 -14.31 -18.50
CA LYS A 425 -22.60 -12.88 -18.65
C LYS A 425 -21.46 -12.12 -17.98
N PHE A 426 -20.83 -11.24 -18.74
CA PHE A 426 -19.84 -10.30 -18.25
C PHE A 426 -20.34 -8.87 -18.37
N LYS A 427 -19.95 -8.01 -17.43
CA LYS A 427 -20.13 -6.57 -17.50
C LYS A 427 -18.90 -5.96 -18.13
N GLU A 428 -19.13 -5.22 -19.21
CA GLU A 428 -18.09 -4.48 -19.92
C GLU A 428 -17.67 -3.23 -19.11
N GLY A 429 -16.36 -3.12 -18.89
CA GLY A 429 -15.69 -2.09 -18.11
C GLY A 429 -14.83 -1.17 -18.97
N ALA A 430 -13.76 -0.63 -18.39
CA ALA A 430 -12.90 0.35 -19.04
C ALA A 430 -12.16 -0.23 -20.27
N PRO A 431 -11.98 0.57 -21.34
CA PRO A 431 -11.20 0.16 -22.51
C PRO A 431 -9.71 0.02 -22.16
N ILE A 432 -9.07 -1.03 -22.66
CA ILE A 432 -7.64 -1.29 -22.53
C ILE A 432 -7.00 -1.08 -23.90
N TYR A 433 -6.14 -0.07 -23.97
CA TYR A 433 -5.39 0.28 -25.19
C TYR A 433 -3.96 -0.22 -25.07
N GLU A 434 -3.41 -0.70 -26.18
CA GLU A 434 -2.00 -1.06 -26.29
C GLU A 434 -1.42 -0.58 -27.62
N ARG A 435 -0.09 -0.54 -27.69
CA ARG A 435 0.63 -0.20 -28.92
C ARG A 435 0.38 -1.29 -29.96
N LYS A 436 0.03 -0.88 -31.17
CA LYS A 436 -0.07 -1.80 -32.29
C LYS A 436 1.32 -2.17 -32.79
N GLU A 437 1.66 -3.45 -32.74
CA GLU A 437 2.88 -3.97 -33.36
C GLU A 437 2.81 -3.80 -34.88
N LYS A 438 3.87 -3.25 -35.47
CA LYS A 438 3.90 -2.95 -36.90
C LYS A 438 4.06 -4.21 -37.73
N ALA A 439 3.17 -4.42 -38.69
CA ALA A 439 3.30 -5.49 -39.68
C ALA A 439 4.36 -5.16 -40.75
N SER A 440 4.70 -3.88 -40.93
CA SER A 440 5.74 -3.44 -41.85
C SER A 440 6.46 -2.18 -41.36
N LYS A 441 7.70 -1.96 -41.82
CA LYS A 441 8.52 -0.79 -41.43
C LYS A 441 7.86 0.57 -41.71
N ASN A 442 6.95 0.63 -42.69
CA ASN A 442 6.30 1.87 -43.12
C ASN A 442 4.94 2.11 -42.44
N GLU A 443 4.47 1.17 -41.62
CA GLU A 443 3.25 1.36 -40.84
C GLU A 443 3.48 2.46 -39.79
N LYS A 444 2.49 3.35 -39.65
CA LYS A 444 2.54 4.42 -38.65
C LYS A 444 2.33 3.84 -37.25
N ASP A 445 2.88 4.52 -36.25
CA ASP A 445 2.56 4.22 -34.85
C ASP A 445 1.07 4.44 -34.62
N SER A 446 0.44 3.53 -33.88
CA SER A 446 -0.96 3.65 -33.48
C SER A 446 -1.22 2.79 -32.25
N TYR A 447 -2.16 3.21 -31.42
CA TYR A 447 -2.76 2.36 -30.39
C TYR A 447 -4.06 1.76 -30.90
N PHE A 448 -4.38 0.56 -30.44
CA PHE A 448 -5.64 -0.09 -30.72
C PHE A 448 -6.31 -0.54 -29.43
N LEU A 449 -7.64 -0.64 -29.48
CA LEU A 449 -8.43 -1.20 -28.39
C LEU A 449 -8.23 -2.72 -28.42
N VAL A 450 -7.56 -3.27 -27.41
CA VAL A 450 -7.34 -4.71 -27.28
C VAL A 450 -8.63 -5.39 -26.84
N ARG A 451 -9.16 -4.90 -25.71
CA ARG A 451 -10.40 -5.38 -25.09
C ARG A 451 -10.93 -4.32 -24.13
N ASN A 452 -12.12 -4.54 -23.62
CA ASN A 452 -12.59 -3.86 -22.43
C ASN A 452 -12.40 -4.77 -21.22
N LYS A 453 -12.07 -4.19 -20.06
CA LYS A 453 -12.06 -4.94 -18.79
C LYS A 453 -13.42 -5.62 -18.62
N ALA A 454 -13.45 -6.92 -18.35
CA ALA A 454 -14.68 -7.66 -18.19
C ALA A 454 -14.80 -8.16 -16.74
N THR A 455 -15.94 -7.90 -16.10
CA THR A 455 -16.22 -8.42 -14.75
C THR A 455 -17.37 -9.41 -14.81
N GLN A 456 -17.18 -10.61 -14.27
CA GLN A 456 -18.21 -11.65 -14.26
C GLN A 456 -19.44 -11.17 -13.47
N VAL A 457 -20.63 -11.38 -14.03
CA VAL A 457 -21.90 -11.06 -13.36
C VAL A 457 -22.42 -12.32 -12.69
N PHE A 458 -22.85 -12.20 -11.44
CA PHE A 458 -23.43 -13.29 -10.66
C PHE A 458 -24.94 -13.13 -10.51
N GLN A 459 -25.66 -14.25 -10.45
CA GLN A 459 -27.11 -14.28 -10.30
C GLN A 459 -27.52 -13.84 -8.89
N GLN A 460 -26.92 -14.46 -7.87
CA GLN A 460 -27.18 -14.15 -6.47
C GLN A 460 -26.12 -13.16 -5.97
N ASN A 461 -26.56 -12.09 -5.32
CA ASN A 461 -25.69 -11.07 -4.73
C ASN A 461 -26.21 -10.67 -3.35
N MET A 462 -25.33 -10.14 -2.51
CA MET A 462 -25.67 -9.62 -1.19
C MET A 462 -24.96 -8.30 -0.89
N PHE A 463 -25.47 -7.60 0.13
CA PHE A 463 -24.84 -6.38 0.63
C PHE A 463 -23.68 -6.71 1.57
N PHE A 464 -22.56 -6.01 1.37
CA PHE A 464 -21.33 -6.16 2.14
C PHE A 464 -20.82 -7.62 2.19
N PRO A 465 -20.63 -8.30 1.04
CA PRO A 465 -20.21 -9.70 1.03
C PRO A 465 -18.79 -9.85 1.57
N ARG A 466 -18.60 -10.70 2.58
CA ARG A 466 -17.33 -11.04 3.23
C ARG A 466 -16.90 -12.48 2.94
N MET A 467 -17.89 -13.35 2.68
CA MET A 467 -17.67 -14.71 2.18
C MET A 467 -18.05 -14.74 0.69
N TYR A 468 -17.13 -14.34 -0.19
CA TYR A 468 -17.42 -14.05 -1.60
C TYR A 468 -16.71 -14.95 -2.60
N ASP A 469 -15.66 -15.66 -2.18
CA ASP A 469 -14.79 -16.41 -3.08
C ASP A 469 -15.13 -17.91 -3.08
N ASP A 470 -15.59 -18.42 -4.22
CA ASP A 470 -15.96 -19.84 -4.38
C ASP A 470 -14.77 -20.78 -4.13
N GLY A 471 -13.55 -20.36 -4.51
CA GLY A 471 -12.32 -21.12 -4.27
C GLY A 471 -12.01 -21.38 -2.80
N HIS A 472 -12.63 -20.61 -1.88
CA HIS A 472 -12.49 -20.74 -0.44
C HIS A 472 -13.76 -21.26 0.26
N ALA A 473 -14.73 -21.81 -0.48
CA ALA A 473 -16.01 -22.28 0.03
C ALA A 473 -15.87 -23.24 1.23
N ALA A 474 -14.98 -24.23 1.12
CA ALA A 474 -14.77 -25.23 2.16
C ALA A 474 -14.20 -24.60 3.45
N GLN A 475 -13.29 -23.65 3.31
CA GLN A 475 -12.65 -22.96 4.43
C GLN A 475 -13.63 -22.01 5.13
N TYR A 476 -14.55 -21.36 4.39
CA TYR A 476 -15.64 -20.60 5.01
C TYR A 476 -16.54 -21.50 5.85
N GLU A 477 -16.97 -22.63 5.31
CA GLU A 477 -17.81 -23.61 6.02
C GLU A 477 -17.08 -24.18 7.25
N GLN A 478 -15.79 -24.51 7.13
CA GLN A 478 -14.96 -25.00 8.22
C GLN A 478 -14.81 -23.97 9.35
N TRP A 479 -14.43 -22.72 9.02
CA TRP A 479 -14.22 -21.67 10.01
C TRP A 479 -15.50 -21.34 10.79
N MET A 480 -16.63 -21.37 10.10
CA MET A 480 -17.92 -21.01 10.69
C MET A 480 -18.58 -22.16 11.46
N GLY A 481 -18.07 -23.39 11.31
CA GLY A 481 -18.70 -24.60 11.86
C GLY A 481 -20.00 -24.95 11.14
N GLY A 482 -20.07 -24.65 9.84
CA GLY A 482 -21.28 -24.69 9.02
C GLY A 482 -21.93 -23.31 8.90
N VAL A 483 -22.09 -22.84 7.67
CA VAL A 483 -22.74 -21.57 7.34
C VAL A 483 -24.23 -21.78 7.18
N THR A 484 -25.04 -21.13 8.00
CA THR A 484 -26.49 -21.10 7.80
C THR A 484 -26.86 -20.21 6.60
N GLY A 485 -27.84 -20.65 5.82
CA GLY A 485 -28.23 -19.96 4.60
C GLY A 485 -29.71 -20.08 4.30
N HIS A 486 -30.15 -19.29 3.32
CA HIS A 486 -31.49 -19.34 2.74
C HIS A 486 -31.36 -19.60 1.25
N THR A 487 -32.33 -20.30 0.68
CA THR A 487 -32.32 -20.62 -0.75
C THR A 487 -32.75 -19.40 -1.57
N VAL A 488 -31.91 -18.98 -2.50
CA VAL A 488 -32.19 -17.95 -3.51
C VAL A 488 -31.93 -18.57 -4.87
N ASP A 489 -32.96 -18.68 -5.71
CA ASP A 489 -32.90 -19.31 -7.04
C ASP A 489 -32.24 -20.70 -7.05
N GLY A 490 -32.55 -21.51 -6.03
CA GLY A 490 -32.00 -22.87 -5.88
C GLY A 490 -30.60 -22.94 -5.26
N VAL A 491 -29.97 -21.81 -4.96
CA VAL A 491 -28.63 -21.70 -4.37
C VAL A 491 -28.73 -21.35 -2.88
N LYS A 492 -27.95 -22.03 -2.03
CA LYS A 492 -27.84 -21.72 -0.59
C LYS A 492 -27.01 -20.44 -0.42
N MET A 493 -27.66 -19.31 -0.19
CA MET A 493 -26.98 -18.04 0.11
C MET A 493 -26.77 -17.88 1.62
N PRO A 494 -25.57 -17.46 2.07
CA PRO A 494 -25.34 -17.17 3.48
C PRO A 494 -26.29 -16.07 3.97
N THR A 495 -26.77 -16.18 5.22
CA THR A 495 -27.53 -15.08 5.82
C THR A 495 -26.63 -13.87 6.07
N GLN A 496 -27.21 -12.65 6.15
CA GLN A 496 -26.44 -11.46 6.49
C GLN A 496 -25.75 -11.59 7.85
N TRP A 497 -26.37 -12.32 8.79
CA TRP A 497 -25.78 -12.57 10.10
C TRP A 497 -24.56 -13.48 10.02
N GLU A 498 -24.59 -14.58 9.25
CA GLU A 498 -23.38 -15.41 9.05
C GLU A 498 -22.25 -14.63 8.39
N ASN A 499 -22.59 -13.78 7.41
CA ASN A 499 -21.64 -12.89 6.77
C ASN A 499 -20.98 -11.89 7.75
N LEU A 500 -21.76 -11.31 8.67
CA LEU A 500 -21.23 -10.47 9.75
C LEU A 500 -20.48 -11.29 10.82
N ARG A 501 -20.92 -12.51 11.12
CA ARG A 501 -20.22 -13.39 12.06
C ARG A 501 -18.83 -13.74 11.52
N PHE A 502 -18.70 -14.02 10.22
CA PHE A 502 -17.40 -14.20 9.56
C PHE A 502 -16.55 -12.91 9.60
N PHE A 503 -17.16 -11.76 9.32
CA PHE A 503 -16.49 -10.46 9.46
C PHE A 503 -15.89 -10.26 10.85
N PHE A 504 -16.63 -10.56 11.91
CA PHE A 504 -16.17 -10.36 13.28
C PHE A 504 -15.21 -11.46 13.74
N SER A 505 -15.44 -12.72 13.38
CA SER A 505 -14.64 -13.85 13.86
C SER A 505 -13.32 -14.03 13.09
N TYR A 506 -13.36 -13.99 11.76
CA TYR A 506 -12.16 -14.15 10.94
C TYR A 506 -11.49 -12.81 10.67
N GLN A 507 -12.19 -11.90 10.00
CA GLN A 507 -11.56 -10.69 9.46
C GLN A 507 -11.17 -9.68 10.56
N CYS A 508 -12.04 -9.41 11.53
CA CYS A 508 -11.70 -8.52 12.66
C CYS A 508 -10.86 -9.23 13.72
N ASN A 509 -11.26 -10.42 14.15
CA ASN A 509 -10.59 -11.08 15.27
C ASN A 509 -9.31 -11.80 14.84
N PHE A 510 -9.39 -12.78 13.95
CA PHE A 510 -8.22 -13.55 13.52
C PHE A 510 -7.22 -12.77 12.67
N MET A 511 -7.68 -11.93 11.74
CA MET A 511 -6.82 -11.17 10.82
C MET A 511 -6.38 -9.80 11.34
N TYR A 512 -6.93 -9.31 12.46
CA TYR A 512 -6.53 -8.00 13.01
C TYR A 512 -6.26 -8.06 14.52
N TRP A 513 -7.23 -8.43 15.35
CA TRP A 513 -7.02 -8.43 16.80
C TRP A 513 -5.93 -9.42 17.25
N ARG A 514 -5.76 -10.55 16.55
CA ARG A 514 -4.64 -11.48 16.78
C ARG A 514 -3.28 -10.77 16.64
N TYR A 515 -3.04 -10.11 15.51
CA TYR A 515 -1.81 -9.36 15.27
C TYR A 515 -1.66 -8.16 16.20
N PHE A 516 -2.75 -7.45 16.49
CA PHE A 516 -2.74 -6.40 17.50
C PHE A 516 -2.24 -6.93 18.85
N MET A 517 -2.70 -8.11 19.25
CA MET A 517 -2.30 -8.73 20.50
C MET A 517 -0.88 -9.32 20.46
N TRP A 518 -0.36 -9.75 19.30
CA TRP A 518 1.07 -10.09 19.16
C TRP A 518 1.97 -8.93 19.63
N ASN A 519 1.58 -7.70 19.30
CA ASN A 519 2.38 -6.52 19.59
C ASN A 519 2.23 -6.00 21.02
N PHE A 520 1.11 -6.30 21.71
CA PHE A 520 0.79 -5.70 23.01
C PHE A 520 0.50 -6.67 24.16
N ALA A 521 0.41 -7.97 23.90
CA ALA A 521 0.26 -9.02 24.90
C ALA A 521 1.35 -10.10 24.79
N GLY A 522 1.68 -10.51 23.57
CA GLY A 522 2.67 -11.55 23.27
C GLY A 522 2.26 -12.41 22.07
N ARG A 523 3.21 -13.17 21.51
CA ARG A 523 3.05 -14.03 20.35
C ARG A 523 3.35 -15.48 20.71
N GLN A 524 2.51 -16.41 20.27
CA GLN A 524 2.62 -17.82 20.61
C GLN A 524 3.82 -18.49 19.91
N ASN A 525 4.01 -18.19 18.62
CA ASN A 525 5.14 -18.62 17.78
C ASN A 525 5.09 -17.89 16.43
N ASP A 526 6.13 -18.07 15.62
CA ASP A 526 6.26 -17.49 14.29
C ASP A 526 5.67 -18.32 13.13
N LEU A 527 4.99 -19.43 13.45
CA LEU A 527 4.34 -20.30 12.48
C LEU A 527 3.04 -19.68 11.97
N GLN A 528 2.80 -19.79 10.66
CA GLN A 528 1.57 -19.28 10.06
C GLN A 528 0.35 -20.03 10.60
N GLY A 529 -0.62 -19.29 11.12
CA GLY A 529 -1.89 -19.85 11.57
C GLY A 529 -2.97 -19.81 10.50
N ASN A 530 -3.82 -20.84 10.47
CA ASN A 530 -5.08 -20.92 9.73
C ASN A 530 -6.29 -21.15 10.65
N GLY A 531 -6.12 -20.98 11.96
CA GLY A 531 -7.14 -21.15 13.00
C GLY A 531 -6.84 -22.24 14.02
N GLU A 532 -5.70 -22.93 13.87
CA GLU A 532 -5.21 -23.93 14.81
C GLU A 532 -4.86 -23.28 16.17
N PRO A 533 -5.15 -23.93 17.30
CA PRO A 533 -4.85 -23.38 18.62
C PRO A 533 -3.34 -23.31 18.93
N GLU A 534 -2.49 -24.01 18.19
CA GLU A 534 -1.05 -24.08 18.38
C GLU A 534 -0.21 -23.24 17.41
N HIS A 535 -0.79 -22.59 16.39
CA HIS A 535 -0.04 -21.84 15.37
C HIS A 535 -0.43 -20.37 15.29
N GLY A 536 0.55 -19.50 15.44
CA GLY A 536 0.42 -18.07 15.17
C GLY A 536 -0.60 -17.36 16.06
N ASN A 537 -0.95 -17.87 17.24
CA ASN A 537 -1.85 -17.13 18.14
C ASN A 537 -1.12 -16.06 18.95
N TRP A 538 -1.86 -15.24 19.69
CA TRP A 538 -1.29 -14.34 20.68
C TRP A 538 -1.33 -15.02 22.05
N ILE A 539 -0.40 -14.67 22.95
CA ILE A 539 -0.35 -15.23 24.30
C ILE A 539 -0.06 -14.12 25.32
N THR A 540 -0.45 -14.32 26.57
CA THR A 540 -0.17 -13.36 27.65
C THR A 540 1.03 -13.74 28.52
N GLY A 541 1.38 -15.02 28.59
CA GLY A 541 2.29 -15.58 29.59
C GLY A 541 1.68 -15.80 30.97
N ILE A 542 0.35 -15.60 31.08
CA ILE A 542 -0.41 -15.85 32.29
C ILE A 542 -1.17 -17.15 32.05
N SER A 543 -0.63 -18.23 32.62
CA SER A 543 -1.03 -19.61 32.29
C SER A 543 -2.55 -19.88 32.34
N PHE A 544 -3.29 -19.32 33.30
CA PHE A 544 -4.74 -19.54 33.38
C PHE A 544 -5.52 -18.84 32.25
N ILE A 545 -5.02 -17.73 31.71
CA ILE A 545 -5.62 -17.04 30.56
C ILE A 545 -5.29 -17.82 29.30
N ASP A 546 -4.01 -18.14 29.12
CA ASP A 546 -3.53 -18.80 27.91
C ASP A 546 -4.12 -20.21 27.78
N ASN A 547 -4.21 -20.94 28.90
CA ASN A 547 -4.83 -22.27 28.93
C ASN A 547 -6.34 -22.23 28.64
N ALA A 548 -7.02 -21.13 28.99
CA ALA A 548 -8.44 -20.96 28.69
C ALA A 548 -8.70 -20.64 27.20
N LEU A 549 -7.73 -20.03 26.51
CA LEU A 549 -7.83 -19.69 25.10
C LEU A 549 -7.46 -20.87 24.19
N TYR A 550 -6.37 -21.57 24.50
CA TYR A 550 -5.72 -22.51 23.56
C TYR A 550 -5.49 -23.92 24.14
N GLY A 551 -6.00 -24.20 25.34
CA GLY A 551 -5.72 -25.44 26.06
C GLY A 551 -4.36 -25.41 26.78
N ASP A 552 -4.04 -26.48 27.49
CA ASP A 552 -2.87 -26.54 28.37
C ASP A 552 -1.54 -26.37 27.62
N GLN A 553 -0.97 -25.16 27.70
CA GLN A 553 0.26 -24.79 26.98
C GLN A 553 1.48 -25.58 27.45
N SER A 554 1.45 -26.15 28.67
CA SER A 554 2.54 -26.99 29.17
C SER A 554 2.64 -28.33 28.42
N LYS A 555 1.61 -28.71 27.66
CA LYS A 555 1.57 -29.94 26.86
C LYS A 555 1.98 -29.74 25.40
N LEU A 556 2.33 -28.53 24.99
CA LEU A 556 2.86 -28.29 23.65
C LEU A 556 4.13 -29.13 23.40
N PRO A 557 4.36 -29.60 22.17
CA PRO A 557 5.63 -30.18 21.76
C PRO A 557 6.81 -29.27 22.10
N ASP A 558 7.95 -29.86 22.45
CA ASP A 558 9.13 -29.09 22.88
C ASP A 558 9.66 -28.15 21.79
N GLU A 559 9.49 -28.52 20.51
CA GLU A 559 9.82 -27.66 19.36
C GLU A 559 9.00 -26.36 19.34
N LEU A 560 7.70 -26.43 19.64
CA LEU A 560 6.82 -25.26 19.70
C LEU A 560 7.11 -24.41 20.95
N LYS A 561 7.48 -25.03 22.08
CA LYS A 561 7.87 -24.31 23.30
C LYS A 561 9.22 -23.60 23.16
N ALA A 562 10.14 -24.18 22.40
CA ALA A 562 11.46 -23.63 22.13
C ALA A 562 11.49 -22.72 20.89
N ASN A 563 10.35 -22.50 20.24
CA ASN A 563 10.23 -21.59 19.11
C ASN A 563 10.61 -20.17 19.56
N LYS A 564 11.55 -19.55 18.86
CA LYS A 564 12.04 -18.21 19.23
C LYS A 564 10.99 -17.12 19.07
N GLY A 565 10.03 -17.29 18.17
CA GLY A 565 8.88 -16.39 18.04
C GLY A 565 7.89 -16.46 19.20
N HIS A 566 8.17 -17.25 20.24
CA HIS A 566 7.39 -17.28 21.48
C HIS A 566 7.75 -16.09 22.39
N ASN A 567 6.91 -15.06 22.34
CA ASN A 567 7.13 -13.79 23.03
C ASN A 567 6.02 -13.53 24.06
N VAL A 568 6.39 -13.13 25.29
CA VAL A 568 5.44 -12.89 26.38
C VAL A 568 5.59 -11.48 26.94
N PHE A 569 4.57 -10.62 26.84
CA PHE A 569 4.61 -9.24 27.36
C PHE A 569 3.72 -9.00 28.58
N TYR A 570 3.04 -10.03 29.09
CA TYR A 570 2.16 -9.95 30.28
C TYR A 570 1.07 -8.88 30.18
N CYS A 571 0.65 -8.54 28.95
CA CYS A 571 -0.28 -7.45 28.65
C CYS A 571 0.17 -6.08 29.18
N LEU A 572 1.43 -5.88 29.57
CA LEU A 572 1.93 -4.62 30.13
C LEU A 572 1.73 -3.43 29.17
N PRO A 573 2.16 -3.50 27.89
CA PRO A 573 1.95 -2.39 26.97
C PRO A 573 0.47 -2.20 26.60
N LEU A 574 -0.33 -3.27 26.52
CA LEU A 574 -1.78 -3.22 26.35
C LEU A 574 -2.46 -2.45 27.51
N LEU A 575 -2.15 -2.79 28.76
CA LEU A 575 -2.75 -2.12 29.91
C LEU A 575 -2.35 -0.64 29.97
N LEU A 576 -1.08 -0.34 29.69
CA LEU A 576 -0.60 1.04 29.63
C LEU A 576 -1.31 1.85 28.54
N GLY A 577 -1.52 1.26 27.36
CA GLY A 577 -2.26 1.87 26.26
C GLY A 577 -3.72 2.11 26.60
N LEU A 578 -4.41 1.14 27.21
CA LEU A 578 -5.80 1.32 27.66
C LEU A 578 -5.91 2.46 28.69
N LEU A 579 -4.99 2.51 29.66
CA LEU A 579 -4.95 3.62 30.63
C LEU A 579 -4.80 4.97 29.95
N GLY A 580 -3.92 5.09 28.95
CA GLY A 580 -3.71 6.32 28.21
C GLY A 580 -4.90 6.72 27.34
N LEU A 581 -5.53 5.77 26.65
CA LEU A 581 -6.73 5.95 25.84
C LEU A 581 -7.87 6.53 26.69
N PHE A 582 -8.17 5.86 27.79
CA PHE A 582 -9.23 6.26 28.70
C PHE A 582 -8.92 7.59 29.37
N TRP A 583 -7.70 7.76 29.88
CA TRP A 583 -7.28 9.03 30.44
C TRP A 583 -7.43 10.16 29.44
N GLN A 584 -6.99 10.01 28.19
CA GLN A 584 -7.15 11.02 27.15
C GLN A 584 -8.63 11.37 26.92
N ALA A 585 -9.50 10.37 26.79
CA ALA A 585 -10.93 10.55 26.56
C ALA A 585 -11.62 11.33 27.69
N TRP A 586 -11.16 11.19 28.94
CA TRP A 586 -11.69 11.90 30.11
C TRP A 586 -10.99 13.24 30.43
N ARG A 587 -10.07 13.73 29.59
CA ARG A 587 -9.36 15.03 29.80
C ARG A 587 -10.06 16.22 29.15
N GLY A 588 -11.37 16.31 29.36
CA GLY A 588 -12.21 17.43 28.91
C GLY A 588 -12.26 17.61 27.40
N LYS A 589 -12.64 18.81 26.93
CA LYS A 589 -12.85 19.11 25.50
C LYS A 589 -11.59 18.88 24.65
N ARG A 590 -10.40 19.21 25.16
CA ARG A 590 -9.13 18.97 24.44
C ARG A 590 -8.81 17.48 24.34
N GLY A 591 -9.01 16.76 25.44
CA GLY A 591 -8.83 15.30 25.50
C GLY A 591 -9.68 14.57 24.48
N ILE A 592 -10.99 14.84 24.44
CA ILE A 592 -11.90 14.17 23.51
C ILE A 592 -11.61 14.52 22.04
N GLN A 593 -11.20 15.75 21.74
CA GLN A 593 -10.81 16.14 20.38
C GLN A 593 -9.55 15.38 19.93
N GLN A 594 -8.51 15.32 20.77
CA GLN A 594 -7.32 14.54 20.45
C GLN A 594 -7.60 13.04 20.39
N PHE A 595 -8.49 12.52 21.25
CA PHE A 595 -8.92 11.13 21.22
C PHE A 595 -9.50 10.77 19.85
N TRP A 596 -10.40 11.59 19.30
CA TRP A 596 -10.95 11.34 17.96
C TRP A 596 -9.88 11.36 16.87
N VAL A 597 -8.88 12.24 16.97
CA VAL A 597 -7.76 12.26 16.02
C VAL A 597 -6.96 10.94 16.07
N VAL A 598 -6.55 10.50 17.26
CA VAL A 598 -5.76 9.26 17.42
C VAL A 598 -6.62 8.03 17.11
N PHE A 599 -7.89 8.02 17.49
CA PHE A 599 -8.84 6.94 17.19
C PHE A 599 -9.04 6.76 15.70
N PHE A 600 -9.23 7.84 14.92
CA PHE A 600 -9.39 7.70 13.48
C PHE A 600 -8.07 7.36 12.79
N LEU A 601 -6.92 7.77 13.33
CA LEU A 601 -5.64 7.24 12.85
C LEU A 601 -5.58 5.72 13.07
N PHE A 602 -5.88 5.23 14.28
CA PHE A 602 -5.94 3.80 14.64
C PHE A 602 -6.93 3.02 13.78
N PHE A 603 -8.16 3.52 13.63
CA PHE A 603 -9.22 2.85 12.89
C PHE A 603 -8.89 2.77 11.39
N MET A 604 -8.45 3.88 10.78
CA MET A 604 -8.18 3.95 9.35
C MET A 604 -6.97 3.12 8.94
N THR A 605 -5.97 3.01 9.80
CA THR A 605 -4.75 2.21 9.56
C THR A 605 -4.84 0.78 10.12
N GLY A 606 -6.03 0.37 10.58
CA GLY A 606 -6.30 -0.95 11.15
C GLY A 606 -7.56 -1.56 10.56
N LEU A 607 -8.67 -1.47 11.29
CA LEU A 607 -9.96 -2.07 10.90
C LEU A 607 -10.49 -1.62 9.53
N ALA A 608 -10.21 -0.39 9.08
CA ALA A 608 -10.63 0.04 7.74
C ALA A 608 -9.87 -0.71 6.62
N ILE A 609 -8.63 -1.12 6.86
CA ILE A 609 -7.84 -1.94 5.93
C ILE A 609 -8.46 -3.33 5.81
N VAL A 610 -8.95 -3.92 6.92
CA VAL A 610 -9.68 -5.20 6.89
C VAL A 610 -10.90 -5.11 5.96
N ILE A 611 -11.66 -4.02 6.05
CA ILE A 611 -12.82 -3.78 5.17
C ILE A 611 -12.39 -3.69 3.70
N TYR A 612 -11.29 -2.98 3.43
CA TYR A 612 -10.78 -2.73 2.09
C TYR A 612 -10.09 -3.94 1.44
N LEU A 613 -9.38 -4.77 2.21
CA LEU A 613 -8.74 -5.98 1.69
C LEU A 613 -9.71 -7.15 1.54
N ASN A 614 -10.80 -7.15 2.33
CA ASN A 614 -11.81 -8.21 2.34
C ASN A 614 -11.19 -9.62 2.34
N GLN A 615 -10.25 -9.89 3.25
CA GLN A 615 -9.42 -11.10 3.19
C GLN A 615 -10.24 -12.40 3.29
N THR A 616 -9.87 -13.38 2.46
CA THR A 616 -10.38 -14.76 2.49
C THR A 616 -9.62 -15.61 3.53
N PRO A 617 -10.17 -16.76 3.96
CA PRO A 617 -9.44 -17.81 4.68
C PRO A 617 -8.15 -18.22 3.97
N SER A 618 -7.18 -18.77 4.71
CA SER A 618 -5.95 -19.34 4.15
C SER A 618 -5.15 -18.37 3.26
N GLN A 619 -4.90 -17.17 3.79
CA GLN A 619 -4.01 -16.21 3.13
C GLN A 619 -2.63 -16.87 2.88
N PRO A 620 -1.90 -16.50 1.81
CA PRO A 620 -0.63 -17.15 1.46
C PRO A 620 0.50 -16.92 2.49
N ARG A 621 0.33 -15.93 3.38
CA ARG A 621 1.22 -15.62 4.50
C ARG A 621 0.49 -14.74 5.52
N GLU A 622 1.11 -14.56 6.68
CA GLU A 622 0.68 -13.57 7.67
C GLU A 622 0.75 -12.14 7.09
N ARG A 623 -0.22 -11.28 7.46
CA ARG A 623 -0.40 -9.92 6.90
C ARG A 623 -0.40 -8.81 7.95
N ASP A 624 0.25 -9.05 9.08
CA ASP A 624 0.34 -8.12 10.20
C ASP A 624 0.97 -6.76 9.83
N TYR A 625 1.95 -6.75 8.94
CA TYR A 625 2.61 -5.55 8.41
C TYR A 625 1.63 -4.52 7.81
N ALA A 626 0.48 -4.96 7.28
CA ALA A 626 -0.54 -4.06 6.74
C ALA A 626 -1.17 -3.16 7.81
N TYR A 627 -1.10 -3.57 9.08
CA TYR A 627 -1.72 -2.89 10.23
C TYR A 627 -0.70 -2.16 11.11
N ALA A 628 0.57 -2.10 10.72
CA ALA A 628 1.62 -1.44 11.50
C ALA A 628 1.27 0.01 11.89
N GLY A 629 0.52 0.72 11.05
CA GLY A 629 0.03 2.07 11.33
C GLY A 629 -0.96 2.15 12.51
N SER A 630 -1.79 1.13 12.74
CA SER A 630 -2.68 1.13 13.91
C SER A 630 -1.93 0.82 15.19
N PHE A 631 -0.88 -0.01 15.11
CA PHE A 631 0.02 -0.29 16.24
C PHE A 631 0.80 0.97 16.62
N TYR A 632 1.26 1.75 15.63
CA TYR A 632 1.81 3.10 15.84
C TYR A 632 0.82 4.01 16.59
N ALA A 633 -0.44 4.04 16.16
CA ALA A 633 -1.46 4.86 16.80
C ALA A 633 -1.75 4.41 18.24
N TYR A 634 -1.71 3.11 18.51
CA TYR A 634 -1.89 2.56 19.85
C TYR A 634 -0.69 2.88 20.78
N ALA A 635 0.53 2.86 20.25
CA ALA A 635 1.72 3.27 20.98
C ALA A 635 1.68 4.73 21.47
N ILE A 636 0.93 5.60 20.76
CA ILE A 636 0.62 6.95 21.26
C ILE A 636 -0.12 6.88 22.59
N TRP A 637 -1.14 6.02 22.70
CA TRP A 637 -1.85 5.81 23.95
C TRP A 637 -0.99 5.15 25.01
N CYS A 638 -0.07 4.24 24.67
CA CYS A 638 0.89 3.71 25.64
C CYS A 638 1.73 4.85 26.26
N GLY A 639 2.20 5.79 25.45
CA GLY A 639 2.89 6.99 25.96
C GLY A 639 1.99 7.84 26.87
N LEU A 640 0.74 8.10 26.46
CA LEU A 640 -0.23 8.84 27.30
C LEU A 640 -0.59 8.10 28.60
N GLY A 641 -0.45 6.77 28.65
CA GLY A 641 -0.61 5.97 29.86
C GLY A 641 0.37 6.34 30.97
N VAL A 642 1.59 6.74 30.60
CA VAL A 642 2.60 7.25 31.55
C VAL A 642 2.09 8.54 32.23
N LEU A 643 1.44 9.43 31.47
CA LEU A 643 0.83 10.64 32.03
C LEU A 643 -0.36 10.34 32.93
N ALA A 644 -1.16 9.32 32.59
CA ALA A 644 -2.26 8.87 33.42
C ALA A 644 -1.77 8.42 34.80
N LEU A 645 -0.71 7.61 34.83
CA LEU A 645 -0.06 7.15 36.06
C LEU A 645 0.58 8.31 36.83
N TYR A 646 1.26 9.23 36.14
CA TYR A 646 1.82 10.43 36.76
C TYR A 646 0.73 11.28 37.44
N ASP A 647 -0.38 11.56 36.75
CA ASP A 647 -1.50 12.31 37.32
C ASP A 647 -2.13 11.61 38.53
N TRP A 648 -2.18 10.27 38.52
CA TRP A 648 -2.64 9.52 39.68
C TRP A 648 -1.66 9.61 40.85
N ALA A 649 -0.35 9.43 40.62
CA ALA A 649 0.68 9.59 41.65
C ALA A 649 0.67 11.00 42.26
N ARG A 650 0.34 12.03 41.47
CA ARG A 650 0.16 13.41 41.96
C ARG A 650 -1.01 13.55 42.94
N LYS A 651 -2.07 12.73 42.82
CA LYS A 651 -3.18 12.71 43.78
C LYS A 651 -2.76 12.11 45.14
N LEU A 652 -1.72 11.28 45.16
CA LEU A 652 -1.12 10.75 46.39
C LEU A 652 -0.21 11.75 47.11
N LYS A 653 -0.17 13.02 46.67
CA LYS A 653 0.61 14.13 47.25
C LYS A 653 2.13 13.90 47.29
N ILE A 654 2.65 12.99 46.45
CA ILE A 654 4.09 12.81 46.24
C ILE A 654 4.68 14.04 45.52
N ALA A 655 5.94 14.35 45.80
CA ALA A 655 6.67 15.46 45.18
C ALA A 655 6.63 15.35 43.63
N PRO A 656 6.25 16.42 42.89
CA PRO A 656 5.94 16.31 41.47
C PRO A 656 7.10 15.81 40.60
N VAL A 657 8.32 16.29 40.86
CA VAL A 657 9.52 15.87 40.12
C VAL A 657 9.84 14.40 40.41
N LEU A 658 9.71 13.97 41.66
CA LEU A 658 9.91 12.58 42.07
C LEU A 658 8.89 11.67 41.39
N SER A 659 7.60 12.02 41.43
CA SER A 659 6.54 11.27 40.75
C SER A 659 6.80 11.14 39.25
N ALA A 660 7.13 12.24 38.57
CA ALA A 660 7.40 12.21 37.14
C ALA A 660 8.60 11.30 36.80
N SER A 661 9.68 11.41 37.58
CA SER A 661 10.91 10.64 37.35
C SER A 661 10.70 9.15 37.60
N VAL A 662 10.12 8.79 38.75
CA VAL A 662 9.89 7.38 39.12
C VAL A 662 8.91 6.71 38.16
N ILE A 663 7.79 7.35 37.83
CA ILE A 663 6.80 6.77 36.91
C ILE A 663 7.42 6.60 35.51
N SER A 664 8.17 7.58 35.01
CA SER A 664 8.83 7.44 33.70
C SER A 664 9.84 6.29 33.69
N LEU A 665 10.66 6.15 34.74
CA LEU A 665 11.65 5.07 34.85
C LEU A 665 11.00 3.70 34.99
N VAL A 666 9.94 3.56 35.79
CA VAL A 666 9.21 2.30 35.95
C VAL A 666 8.52 1.91 34.64
N CYS A 667 7.89 2.86 33.95
CA CYS A 667 7.24 2.58 32.66
C CYS A 667 8.25 2.23 31.55
N LEU A 668 9.51 2.67 31.64
CA LEU A 668 10.58 2.25 30.71
C LEU A 668 10.94 0.76 30.86
N LEU A 669 10.60 0.11 31.97
CA LEU A 669 10.77 -1.34 32.11
C LEU A 669 9.86 -2.12 31.14
N VAL A 670 8.75 -1.54 30.68
CA VAL A 670 7.84 -2.19 29.72
C VAL A 670 8.54 -2.44 28.37
N PRO A 671 9.05 -1.42 27.65
CA PRO A 671 9.77 -1.67 26.40
C PRO A 671 11.09 -2.43 26.61
N ILE A 672 11.75 -2.32 27.77
CA ILE A 672 12.93 -3.15 28.08
C ILE A 672 12.55 -4.63 28.17
N GLN A 673 11.41 -4.95 28.79
CA GLN A 673 10.91 -6.32 28.86
C GLN A 673 10.53 -6.82 27.47
N MET A 674 9.88 -6.01 26.63
CA MET A 674 9.60 -6.36 25.24
C MET A 674 10.89 -6.69 24.48
N ALA A 675 11.90 -5.82 24.56
CA ALA A 675 13.20 -6.05 23.94
C ALA A 675 13.88 -7.34 24.42
N SER A 676 13.70 -7.72 25.69
CA SER A 676 14.25 -8.96 26.24
C SER A 676 13.59 -10.23 25.72
N GLN A 677 12.39 -10.11 25.14
CA GLN A 677 11.67 -11.23 24.53
C GLN A 677 11.94 -11.28 23.03
N THR A 678 11.82 -10.14 22.34
CA THR A 678 11.86 -10.10 20.87
C THR A 678 13.25 -10.01 20.25
N TRP A 679 14.33 -10.02 21.04
CA TRP A 679 15.67 -9.85 20.46
C TRP A 679 16.12 -11.07 19.65
N ASP A 680 15.89 -12.29 20.14
CA ASP A 680 16.49 -13.49 19.56
C ASP A 680 15.75 -14.03 18.32
N ASP A 681 14.49 -13.66 18.12
CA ASP A 681 13.72 -13.93 16.90
C ASP A 681 13.82 -12.81 15.85
N HIS A 682 14.06 -11.56 16.27
CA HIS A 682 14.23 -10.41 15.37
C HIS A 682 15.69 -10.13 14.97
N ASP A 683 16.67 -10.72 15.65
CA ASP A 683 18.06 -10.69 15.20
C ASP A 683 18.24 -11.54 13.93
N ARG A 684 18.38 -10.85 12.79
CA ARG A 684 18.60 -11.47 11.48
C ARG A 684 20.05 -11.41 11.02
N SER A 685 20.99 -10.95 11.86
CA SER A 685 22.40 -10.77 11.49
C SER A 685 23.10 -12.06 11.02
N GLY A 686 22.55 -13.23 11.39
CA GLY A 686 23.00 -14.55 10.97
C GLY A 686 22.20 -15.22 9.85
N ARG A 687 21.25 -14.53 9.20
CA ARG A 687 20.38 -15.11 8.16
C ARG A 687 20.97 -14.91 6.76
N TYR A 688 21.18 -16.02 6.05
CA TYR A 688 21.75 -16.05 4.69
C TYR A 688 20.94 -16.94 3.72
N THR A 689 19.85 -17.54 4.21
CA THR A 689 19.15 -18.63 3.54
C THR A 689 18.63 -18.25 2.16
N CYS A 690 18.11 -17.04 1.98
CA CYS A 690 17.58 -16.60 0.68
C CYS A 690 18.68 -16.51 -0.39
N ARG A 691 19.80 -15.82 -0.09
CA ARG A 691 20.97 -15.76 -0.99
C ARG A 691 21.50 -17.16 -1.28
N ASP A 692 21.69 -17.97 -0.24
CA ASP A 692 22.30 -19.29 -0.38
C ASP A 692 21.40 -20.25 -1.16
N PHE A 693 20.08 -20.16 -0.97
CA PHE A 693 19.09 -20.88 -1.77
C PHE A 693 19.26 -20.56 -3.26
N GLY A 694 19.24 -19.27 -3.63
CA GLY A 694 19.37 -18.88 -5.04
C GLY A 694 20.70 -19.29 -5.65
N GLN A 695 21.80 -19.05 -4.92
CA GLN A 695 23.14 -19.44 -5.36
C GLN A 695 23.30 -20.95 -5.53
N ASN A 696 22.79 -21.77 -4.59
CA ASN A 696 22.91 -23.22 -4.67
C ASN A 696 22.17 -23.79 -5.88
N TYR A 697 20.98 -23.28 -6.19
CA TYR A 697 20.25 -23.68 -7.39
C TYR A 697 21.03 -23.33 -8.66
N LEU A 698 21.50 -22.09 -8.77
CA LEU A 698 22.27 -21.65 -9.94
C LEU A 698 23.57 -22.43 -10.12
N MET A 699 24.30 -22.71 -9.04
CA MET A 699 25.58 -23.42 -9.09
C MET A 699 25.43 -24.91 -9.39
N SER A 700 24.24 -25.48 -9.23
CA SER A 700 23.95 -26.88 -9.59
C SER A 700 23.71 -27.10 -11.09
N LEU A 701 23.53 -26.02 -11.87
CA LEU A 701 23.31 -26.07 -13.32
C LEU A 701 24.60 -26.41 -14.07
N GLN A 702 24.46 -26.99 -15.27
CA GLN A 702 25.59 -27.37 -16.12
C GLN A 702 26.51 -26.17 -16.42
N ASP A 703 27.84 -26.37 -16.38
CA ASP A 703 28.82 -25.29 -16.59
C ASP A 703 28.88 -24.76 -18.04
N LYS A 704 28.31 -25.49 -18.99
CA LYS A 704 28.37 -25.18 -20.43
C LYS A 704 27.00 -25.34 -21.06
N GLY A 705 26.79 -24.62 -22.16
CA GLY A 705 25.59 -24.74 -22.98
C GLY A 705 24.44 -23.81 -22.58
N ALA A 706 24.72 -22.77 -21.78
CA ALA A 706 23.75 -21.75 -21.36
C ALA A 706 22.45 -22.37 -20.79
N PRO A 707 22.54 -23.09 -19.66
CA PRO A 707 21.39 -23.81 -19.12
C PRO A 707 20.26 -22.86 -18.74
N ILE A 708 19.04 -23.36 -18.86
CA ILE A 708 17.80 -22.67 -18.46
C ILE A 708 17.23 -23.38 -17.25
N ILE A 709 16.92 -22.63 -16.20
CA ILE A 709 16.16 -23.12 -15.05
C ILE A 709 14.75 -22.51 -15.08
N PHE A 710 13.75 -23.35 -14.81
CA PHE A 710 12.36 -22.94 -14.75
C PHE A 710 11.90 -22.80 -13.30
N THR A 711 11.25 -21.68 -12.99
CA THR A 711 10.67 -21.34 -11.68
C THR A 711 9.18 -21.04 -11.83
N ASN A 712 8.42 -20.95 -10.72
CA ASN A 712 6.96 -20.87 -10.76
C ASN A 712 6.34 -19.78 -9.86
N GLY A 713 7.12 -18.92 -9.21
CA GLY A 713 6.60 -17.81 -8.41
C GLY A 713 7.68 -16.88 -7.89
N ASP A 714 7.30 -16.05 -6.92
CA ASP A 714 8.17 -14.99 -6.41
C ASP A 714 9.30 -15.57 -5.54
N ASN A 715 8.96 -16.49 -4.63
CA ASN A 715 9.91 -17.04 -3.65
C ASN A 715 10.99 -17.96 -4.23
N ASP A 716 10.75 -18.58 -5.38
CA ASP A 716 11.77 -19.35 -6.09
C ASP A 716 12.46 -18.53 -7.18
N THR A 717 11.81 -17.52 -7.77
CA THR A 717 12.43 -16.69 -8.83
C THR A 717 13.30 -15.57 -8.27
N PHE A 718 12.80 -14.79 -7.32
CA PHE A 718 13.47 -13.56 -6.87
C PHE A 718 14.83 -13.79 -6.22
N PRO A 719 15.06 -14.84 -5.40
CA PRO A 719 16.39 -15.12 -4.89
C PRO A 719 17.40 -15.38 -6.02
N LEU A 720 17.00 -16.14 -7.04
CA LEU A 720 17.84 -16.45 -8.20
C LEU A 720 18.15 -15.18 -9.01
N TRP A 721 17.14 -14.34 -9.28
CA TRP A 721 17.36 -13.04 -9.92
C TRP A 721 18.26 -12.13 -9.10
N TYR A 722 18.08 -12.04 -7.77
CA TYR A 722 18.98 -11.30 -6.90
C TYR A 722 20.43 -11.76 -7.01
N ASN A 723 20.69 -13.07 -7.00
CA ASN A 723 22.06 -13.58 -7.14
C ASN A 723 22.67 -13.22 -8.50
N GLN A 724 21.90 -13.24 -9.59
CA GLN A 724 22.39 -12.86 -10.92
C GLN A 724 22.57 -11.34 -11.05
N GLU A 725 21.58 -10.58 -10.57
CA GLU A 725 21.51 -9.15 -10.78
C GLU A 725 22.39 -8.38 -9.81
N VAL A 726 22.39 -8.74 -8.53
CA VAL A 726 23.15 -8.01 -7.51
C VAL A 726 24.54 -8.60 -7.39
N GLU A 727 24.66 -9.89 -7.13
CA GLU A 727 25.95 -10.52 -6.79
C GLU A 727 26.73 -11.05 -8.00
N GLY A 728 26.13 -11.06 -9.21
CA GLY A 728 26.79 -11.48 -10.45
C GLY A 728 27.06 -12.99 -10.55
N VAL A 729 26.31 -13.80 -9.80
CA VAL A 729 26.45 -15.26 -9.78
C VAL A 729 25.78 -15.88 -11.00
N ARG A 730 26.50 -16.75 -11.73
CA ARG A 730 25.96 -17.56 -12.85
C ARG A 730 25.15 -16.77 -13.88
N THR A 731 25.67 -15.61 -14.30
CA THR A 731 25.05 -14.75 -15.33
C THR A 731 25.09 -15.36 -16.75
N ASP A 732 25.70 -16.53 -16.89
CA ASP A 732 25.67 -17.41 -18.08
C ASP A 732 24.38 -18.22 -18.20
N THR A 733 23.62 -18.35 -17.11
CA THR A 733 22.39 -19.16 -17.03
C THR A 733 21.14 -18.32 -17.18
N ARG A 734 20.03 -18.92 -17.61
CA ARG A 734 18.74 -18.23 -17.73
C ARG A 734 17.75 -18.70 -16.68
N VAL A 735 17.23 -17.78 -15.89
CA VAL A 735 16.11 -18.01 -14.96
C VAL A 735 14.81 -17.61 -15.64
N CYS A 736 13.91 -18.57 -15.84
CA CYS A 736 12.66 -18.41 -16.57
C CYS A 736 11.45 -18.73 -15.68
N ASN A 737 10.70 -17.71 -15.27
CA ASN A 737 9.47 -17.86 -14.51
C ASN A 737 8.31 -18.27 -15.43
N LEU A 738 7.77 -19.47 -15.21
CA LEU A 738 6.70 -20.04 -16.02
C LEU A 738 5.38 -19.27 -15.91
N SER A 739 5.09 -18.67 -14.75
CA SER A 739 3.89 -17.86 -14.55
C SER A 739 3.94 -16.54 -15.32
N TYR A 740 5.13 -16.05 -15.67
CA TYR A 740 5.29 -14.87 -16.52
C TYR A 740 5.43 -15.24 -18.01
N LEU A 741 5.93 -16.43 -18.36
CA LEU A 741 6.14 -16.88 -19.75
C LEU A 741 4.88 -16.96 -20.62
N GLN A 742 3.71 -16.90 -20.01
CA GLN A 742 2.42 -16.76 -20.71
C GLN A 742 2.13 -15.34 -21.21
N THR A 743 2.96 -14.35 -20.89
CA THR A 743 2.76 -12.94 -21.24
C THR A 743 3.72 -12.49 -22.34
N ASP A 744 3.27 -11.59 -23.21
CA ASP A 744 4.04 -11.09 -24.34
C ASP A 744 5.30 -10.33 -23.93
N TRP A 745 5.21 -9.45 -22.93
CA TRP A 745 6.33 -8.67 -22.40
C TRP A 745 7.45 -9.58 -21.86
N TYR A 746 7.11 -10.66 -21.16
CA TYR A 746 8.12 -11.57 -20.61
C TYR A 746 8.71 -12.48 -21.69
N ILE A 747 7.92 -12.90 -22.69
CA ILE A 747 8.46 -13.57 -23.88
C ILE A 747 9.47 -12.66 -24.57
N ASP A 748 9.16 -11.37 -24.75
CA ASP A 748 10.09 -10.39 -25.33
C ASP A 748 11.38 -10.24 -24.49
N GLN A 749 11.28 -10.31 -23.17
CA GLN A 749 12.43 -10.35 -22.25
C GLN A 749 13.29 -11.61 -22.43
N MET A 750 12.68 -12.79 -22.51
CA MET A 750 13.39 -14.06 -22.70
C MET A 750 14.06 -14.18 -24.07
N ARG A 751 13.53 -13.49 -25.08
CA ARG A 751 14.09 -13.42 -26.44
C ARG A 751 15.28 -12.46 -26.58
N ARG A 752 15.61 -11.72 -25.52
CA ARG A 752 16.79 -10.85 -25.46
C ARG A 752 17.94 -11.55 -24.72
N PRO A 753 19.20 -11.41 -25.17
CA PRO A 753 20.35 -11.74 -24.35
C PRO A 753 20.30 -10.98 -23.02
N ALA A 754 20.68 -11.63 -21.92
CA ALA A 754 20.83 -11.00 -20.61
C ALA A 754 22.20 -11.37 -20.06
N TYR A 755 23.07 -10.37 -19.89
CA TYR A 755 24.46 -10.57 -19.52
C TYR A 755 25.19 -11.55 -20.46
N ASN A 756 25.66 -12.67 -19.91
CA ASN A 756 26.37 -13.73 -20.64
C ASN A 756 25.41 -14.83 -21.13
N SER A 757 24.13 -14.78 -20.74
CA SER A 757 23.09 -15.71 -21.19
C SER A 757 22.57 -15.27 -22.57
N PRO A 758 22.63 -16.14 -23.60
CA PRO A 758 21.98 -15.86 -24.89
C PRO A 758 20.45 -15.78 -24.74
N SER A 759 19.78 -15.37 -25.81
CA SER A 759 18.31 -15.45 -25.89
C SER A 759 17.84 -16.90 -25.78
N VAL A 760 16.73 -17.11 -25.08
CA VAL A 760 16.00 -18.40 -25.11
C VAL A 760 15.60 -18.70 -26.55
N PRO A 761 15.64 -19.98 -27.02
CA PRO A 761 15.39 -20.35 -28.41
C PRO A 761 13.90 -20.27 -28.82
N ILE A 762 13.24 -19.14 -28.55
CA ILE A 762 11.87 -18.84 -28.98
C ILE A 762 11.94 -18.17 -30.35
N SER A 763 11.53 -18.90 -31.38
CA SER A 763 11.60 -18.45 -32.79
C SER A 763 10.29 -17.86 -33.32
N TRP A 764 9.29 -17.64 -32.46
CA TRP A 764 7.98 -17.15 -32.88
C TRP A 764 8.02 -15.65 -33.25
N PRO A 765 7.43 -15.21 -34.37
CA PRO A 765 7.18 -13.80 -34.64
C PRO A 765 6.41 -13.15 -33.48
N ARG A 766 6.75 -11.91 -33.11
CA ARG A 766 6.04 -11.17 -32.04
C ARG A 766 4.55 -11.05 -32.30
N LEU A 767 4.17 -10.88 -33.57
CA LEU A 767 2.79 -10.84 -34.04
C LEU A 767 1.97 -12.12 -33.81
N ASP A 768 2.60 -13.22 -33.37
CA ASP A 768 1.90 -14.48 -33.08
C ASP A 768 1.51 -14.62 -31.60
N TYR A 769 2.07 -13.79 -30.71
CA TYR A 769 1.83 -13.88 -29.25
C TYR A 769 1.58 -12.53 -28.56
N VAL A 770 1.63 -11.41 -29.28
CA VAL A 770 1.28 -10.09 -28.73
C VAL A 770 -0.16 -10.07 -28.22
N SER A 771 -0.40 -9.33 -27.14
CA SER A 771 -1.72 -9.07 -26.56
C SER A 771 -2.79 -8.79 -27.64
N GLY A 772 -3.99 -9.32 -27.44
CA GLY A 772 -5.08 -9.33 -28.43
C GLY A 772 -4.97 -10.39 -29.54
N THR A 773 -3.90 -11.19 -29.58
CA THR A 773 -3.77 -12.34 -30.48
C THR A 773 -3.61 -13.63 -29.67
N ASN A 774 -4.55 -14.58 -29.79
CA ASN A 774 -4.42 -15.91 -29.19
C ASN A 774 -4.11 -15.93 -27.68
N GLU A 775 -4.64 -14.95 -26.93
CA GLU A 775 -4.31 -14.71 -25.51
C GLU A 775 -4.64 -15.90 -24.61
N ILE A 776 -5.73 -16.63 -24.91
CA ILE A 776 -6.12 -17.85 -24.20
C ILE A 776 -6.56 -18.86 -25.24
N ILE A 777 -5.89 -20.01 -25.29
CA ILE A 777 -6.27 -21.14 -26.12
C ILE A 777 -6.60 -22.32 -25.19
N PRO A 778 -7.89 -22.54 -24.90
CA PRO A 778 -8.29 -23.63 -24.04
C PRO A 778 -8.06 -24.96 -24.75
N ILE A 779 -7.40 -25.89 -24.08
CA ILE A 779 -7.35 -27.28 -24.52
C ILE A 779 -8.68 -27.93 -24.12
N GLN A 780 -9.45 -28.42 -25.09
CA GLN A 780 -10.75 -29.10 -24.88
C GLN A 780 -10.65 -30.57 -25.30
N PRO A 781 -10.23 -31.47 -24.38
CA PRO A 781 -10.01 -32.89 -24.70
C PRO A 781 -11.24 -33.62 -25.26
N GLU A 782 -12.45 -33.16 -24.93
CA GLU A 782 -13.73 -33.70 -25.38
C GLU A 782 -13.89 -33.71 -26.90
N TYR A 783 -13.26 -32.76 -27.61
CA TYR A 783 -13.32 -32.70 -29.08
C TYR A 783 -12.36 -33.65 -29.78
N LYS A 784 -11.49 -34.36 -29.04
CA LYS A 784 -10.51 -35.27 -29.63
C LYS A 784 -11.14 -36.31 -30.57
N GLN A 785 -12.28 -36.88 -30.15
CA GLN A 785 -12.98 -37.89 -30.96
C GLN A 785 -13.56 -37.29 -32.24
N GLN A 786 -14.11 -36.07 -32.17
CA GLN A 786 -14.64 -35.37 -33.32
C GLN A 786 -13.55 -35.05 -34.35
N VAL A 787 -12.37 -34.62 -33.89
CA VAL A 787 -11.21 -34.40 -34.76
C VAL A 787 -10.80 -35.70 -35.43
N LEU A 788 -10.65 -36.80 -34.68
CA LEU A 788 -10.32 -38.11 -35.25
C LEU A 788 -11.34 -38.60 -36.28
N ASP A 789 -12.63 -38.41 -36.02
CA ASP A 789 -13.68 -38.79 -36.95
C ASP A 789 -13.72 -37.88 -38.18
N PHE A 790 -13.37 -36.60 -38.05
CA PHE A 790 -13.17 -35.71 -39.20
C PHE A 790 -12.02 -36.17 -40.11
N TYR A 791 -10.92 -36.67 -39.55
CA TYR A 791 -9.84 -37.30 -40.34
C TYR A 791 -10.30 -38.56 -41.08
N LYS A 792 -11.22 -39.35 -40.52
CA LYS A 792 -11.78 -40.53 -41.19
C LYS A 792 -12.74 -40.15 -42.31
N GLN A 793 -13.61 -39.17 -42.06
CA GLN A 793 -14.68 -38.79 -42.98
C GLN A 793 -14.20 -37.88 -44.12
N ASN A 794 -13.31 -36.93 -43.81
CA ASN A 794 -12.82 -35.91 -44.75
C ASN A 794 -11.29 -35.74 -44.64
N PRO A 795 -10.50 -36.76 -44.99
CA PRO A 795 -9.06 -36.80 -44.72
C PRO A 795 -8.29 -35.63 -45.34
N ALA A 796 -8.64 -35.20 -46.56
CA ALA A 796 -7.96 -34.08 -47.22
C ALA A 796 -8.23 -32.74 -46.52
N ALA A 797 -9.47 -32.48 -46.12
CA ALA A 797 -9.85 -31.27 -45.41
C ALA A 797 -9.28 -31.25 -43.99
N ALA A 798 -9.32 -32.39 -43.29
CA ALA A 798 -8.74 -32.54 -41.97
C ALA A 798 -7.23 -32.29 -41.95
N LYS A 799 -6.51 -32.81 -42.95
CA LYS A 799 -5.07 -32.55 -43.11
C LYS A 799 -4.75 -31.10 -43.41
N ALA A 800 -5.58 -30.44 -44.22
CA ALA A 800 -5.42 -29.02 -44.50
C ALA A 800 -5.65 -28.15 -43.25
N GLN A 801 -6.62 -28.52 -42.41
CA GLN A 801 -7.01 -27.77 -41.23
C GLN A 801 -6.11 -28.02 -40.02
N PHE A 802 -5.66 -29.26 -39.81
CA PHE A 802 -5.00 -29.69 -38.56
C PHE A 802 -3.62 -30.35 -38.77
N GLY A 803 -3.16 -30.51 -40.01
CA GLY A 803 -1.88 -31.16 -40.35
C GLY A 803 -1.99 -32.67 -40.56
N GLU A 804 -0.89 -33.37 -40.79
CA GLU A 804 -0.94 -34.84 -40.99
C GLU A 804 -1.29 -35.59 -39.69
N GLU A 805 -0.78 -35.08 -38.56
CA GLU A 805 -1.00 -35.66 -37.23
C GLU A 805 -1.50 -34.55 -36.28
N PRO A 806 -2.81 -34.46 -36.02
CA PRO A 806 -3.42 -33.27 -35.40
C PRO A 806 -2.96 -33.04 -33.96
N PHE A 807 -2.46 -34.08 -33.29
CA PHE A 807 -2.06 -34.03 -31.88
C PHE A 807 -0.54 -33.94 -31.68
N GLU A 808 0.23 -33.89 -32.77
CA GLU A 808 1.66 -33.58 -32.69
C GLU A 808 1.86 -32.11 -32.29
N LEU A 809 2.75 -31.86 -31.34
CA LEU A 809 2.97 -30.51 -30.79
C LEU A 809 3.26 -29.48 -31.89
N LYS A 810 4.06 -29.83 -32.91
CA LYS A 810 4.36 -28.94 -34.04
C LYS A 810 3.10 -28.51 -34.82
N ASN A 811 2.12 -29.40 -34.94
CA ASN A 811 0.88 -29.16 -35.67
C ASN A 811 -0.11 -28.40 -34.78
N ILE A 812 -0.21 -28.76 -33.49
CA ILE A 812 -0.95 -27.97 -32.50
C ILE A 812 -0.44 -26.53 -32.51
N LEU A 813 0.88 -26.32 -32.42
CA LEU A 813 1.45 -24.97 -32.41
C LEU A 813 1.17 -24.20 -33.70
N LYS A 814 1.25 -24.85 -34.86
CA LYS A 814 1.08 -24.20 -36.16
C LYS A 814 -0.39 -23.91 -36.52
N TYR A 815 -1.27 -24.89 -36.31
CA TYR A 815 -2.65 -24.87 -36.81
C TYR A 815 -3.68 -24.52 -35.74
N TRP A 816 -3.29 -24.51 -34.46
CA TRP A 816 -4.18 -24.12 -33.35
C TRP A 816 -3.62 -22.92 -32.59
N VAL A 817 -2.39 -23.01 -32.08
CA VAL A 817 -1.87 -21.99 -31.16
C VAL A 817 -1.49 -20.70 -31.86
N ARG A 818 -0.96 -20.78 -33.08
CA ARG A 818 -0.45 -19.63 -33.85
C ARG A 818 -1.32 -19.27 -35.06
N SER A 819 -2.40 -20.00 -35.30
CA SER A 819 -3.39 -19.64 -36.33
C SER A 819 -4.15 -18.39 -35.87
N LYS A 820 -4.33 -17.42 -36.77
CA LYS A 820 -5.05 -16.17 -36.51
C LYS A 820 -6.52 -16.26 -36.91
#